data_AF-A0A165Y6Q0-F1
#
_entry.id   AF-A0A165Y6Q0-F1
#
_cell.length_a   1.000
_cell.length_b   1.000
_cell.length_c   1.000
_cell.angle_alpha   90.00
_cell.angle_beta   90.00
_cell.angle_gamma   90.00
#
_symmetry.space_group_name_H-M   'P 1'
#
loop_
_entity.id
_entity.type
_entity.pdbx_description
1 polymer ?
#
loop_
_entity_poly.entity_id
_entity_poly.type
_entity_poly.pdbx_seq_one_letter_code
_entity_poly.pdbx_strand_id
1 'polypeptide(L)'
;PLESEQMWSAVYEVATTKMKEEADEWKGLMDVSLVFIAIFLAVLTAFLVPAAQNLLPPPSSTSTGSNATSSPPPLPPQSDENVCALYYLALIMAMCNAVLCVIGRQWVSKLLSRPVGKTHRERTMRHEERKRLAYGWIKPLVSLLYWSLLLSIGLFIAGLLYQLRNLSTSFDQTATILEATWSLGICLASGIIALISATALHAIRFDTSPFEGLLSKLMVKMMGLLAQKWDAIAKWRVEVDWTSRSKLLKTYLELIVDANDPKLLDRAVPSFSYTAWVNYGDTKIDLLKRVYDRLMATDTSMRVRETVRAQILRFALHSPRVRPSYSLGYLFMLRPMPVSPVSKPPPSELIEFLLKQAPEAVEFPHFRAEITLTSYREHNDDLQGIELDSLEKCIARMLCAYDRSGPVGDRIDIYRKAFDHCNELLDTGKQDVVARIFSHAGRRSIVRSFLGCQEDTPVLYHYVSMPLFIVRDHHQDVLVWINEFLRHPPRRTLCPEYTENLLYLISPHGLSFPLDADFSPVIQHISKTTNLTIILTLRGKILDYLEGCNLSSLSNPSGVLSFIASRLTPYYFLMERMVLSNDEETCERARQLVARMAALGHIPLPPYARPPFGDSSAFEQRPRNGSDSPRTISLSFDESDTSRSPAASSLHLQIEAAD
;
A
#
# COMPACT_ATOMS: atom_id res chain seq x y z
N PRO A 1 -0.42 -5.90 -26.14
CA PRO A 1 -1.38 -6.54 -25.19
C PRO A 1 -2.84 -6.05 -25.35
N LEU A 2 -3.09 -4.73 -25.39
CA LEU A 2 -4.44 -4.12 -25.45
C LEU A 2 -5.24 -4.36 -26.76
N GLU A 3 -4.71 -5.14 -27.69
CA GLU A 3 -5.33 -5.43 -29.00
C GLU A 3 -5.83 -6.87 -29.13
N SER A 4 -5.58 -7.72 -28.13
CA SER A 4 -5.96 -9.13 -28.19
C SER A 4 -7.48 -9.30 -28.09
N GLU A 5 -8.12 -9.76 -29.17
CA GLU A 5 -9.56 -10.07 -29.19
C GLU A 5 -9.94 -11.19 -28.21
N GLN A 6 -9.06 -12.17 -27.99
CA GLN A 6 -9.32 -13.27 -27.04
C GLN A 6 -9.43 -12.75 -25.60
N MET A 7 -8.55 -11.83 -25.22
CA MET A 7 -8.59 -11.13 -23.93
C MET A 7 -9.88 -10.32 -23.81
N TRP A 8 -10.18 -9.49 -24.81
CA TRP A 8 -11.39 -8.66 -24.81
C TRP A 8 -12.68 -9.48 -24.78
N SER A 9 -12.68 -10.69 -25.36
CA SER A 9 -13.82 -11.61 -25.27
C SER A 9 -14.04 -12.12 -23.84
N ALA A 10 -12.99 -12.47 -23.11
CA ALA A 10 -13.12 -12.92 -21.72
C ALA A 10 -13.60 -11.79 -20.81
N VAL A 11 -13.01 -10.61 -20.99
CA VAL A 11 -13.32 -9.40 -20.23
C VAL A 11 -14.74 -8.88 -20.55
N TYR A 12 -15.19 -9.04 -21.80
CA TYR A 12 -16.59 -8.80 -22.19
C TYR A 12 -17.55 -9.72 -21.44
N GLU A 13 -17.20 -11.01 -21.31
CA GLU A 13 -18.01 -12.00 -20.61
C GLU A 13 -18.18 -11.62 -19.14
N VAL A 14 -17.08 -11.26 -18.46
CA VAL A 14 -17.09 -10.72 -17.09
C VAL A 14 -18.01 -9.50 -16.96
N ALA A 15 -17.90 -8.54 -17.88
CA ALA A 15 -18.73 -7.33 -17.85
C ALA A 15 -20.22 -7.66 -17.97
N THR A 16 -20.58 -8.61 -18.86
CA THR A 16 -21.97 -8.97 -19.13
C THR A 16 -22.62 -9.80 -18.04
N THR A 17 -21.89 -10.69 -17.35
CA THR A 17 -22.47 -11.56 -16.31
C THR A 17 -22.91 -10.76 -15.11
N LYS A 18 -22.04 -9.90 -14.58
CA LYS A 18 -22.34 -9.02 -13.44
C LYS A 18 -23.51 -8.09 -13.71
N MET A 19 -23.56 -7.50 -14.91
CA MET A 19 -24.66 -6.62 -15.29
C MET A 19 -25.98 -7.38 -15.42
N LYS A 20 -25.93 -8.63 -15.94
CA LYS A 20 -27.13 -9.44 -16.15
C LYS A 20 -27.88 -9.72 -14.85
N GLU A 21 -27.17 -10.07 -13.78
CA GLU A 21 -27.77 -10.36 -12.48
C GLU A 21 -28.56 -9.16 -11.94
N GLU A 22 -27.96 -7.98 -11.92
CA GLU A 22 -28.64 -6.76 -11.43
C GLU A 22 -29.78 -6.30 -12.35
N ALA A 23 -29.60 -6.43 -13.66
CA ALA A 23 -30.64 -6.09 -14.63
C ALA A 23 -31.85 -7.03 -14.54
N ASP A 24 -31.63 -8.33 -14.30
CA ASP A 24 -32.70 -9.30 -14.08
C ASP A 24 -33.47 -9.00 -12.78
N GLU A 25 -32.80 -8.51 -11.72
CA GLU A 25 -33.45 -8.02 -10.51
C GLU A 25 -34.34 -6.80 -10.77
N TRP A 26 -33.82 -5.76 -11.44
CA TRP A 26 -34.60 -4.55 -11.78
C TRP A 26 -35.81 -4.88 -12.67
N LYS A 27 -35.63 -5.80 -13.62
CA LYS A 27 -36.71 -6.30 -14.46
C LYS A 27 -37.76 -7.03 -13.64
N GLY A 28 -37.34 -7.90 -12.72
CA GLY A 28 -38.25 -8.62 -11.82
C GLY A 28 -39.09 -7.67 -10.97
N LEU A 29 -38.47 -6.64 -10.38
CA LEU A 29 -39.18 -5.61 -9.61
C LEU A 29 -40.22 -4.86 -10.45
N MET A 30 -39.88 -4.49 -11.68
CA MET A 30 -40.82 -3.81 -12.60
C MET A 30 -41.97 -4.73 -13.03
N ASP A 31 -41.70 -6.01 -13.32
CA ASP A 31 -42.71 -6.98 -13.73
C ASP A 31 -43.71 -7.25 -12.60
N VAL A 32 -43.24 -7.41 -11.35
CA VAL A 32 -44.11 -7.55 -10.16
C VAL A 32 -44.94 -6.28 -9.91
N SER A 33 -44.31 -5.10 -10.03
CA SER A 33 -45.00 -3.82 -9.85
C SER A 33 -46.12 -3.61 -10.85
N LEU A 34 -45.96 -4.01 -12.13
CA LEU A 34 -47.01 -3.91 -13.14
C LEU A 34 -48.26 -4.73 -12.80
N VAL A 35 -48.06 -5.96 -12.30
CA VAL A 35 -49.19 -6.81 -11.87
C VAL A 35 -49.93 -6.16 -10.71
N PHE A 36 -49.19 -5.65 -9.72
CA PHE A 36 -49.79 -4.96 -8.58
C PHE A 36 -50.55 -3.70 -9.01
N ILE A 37 -49.97 -2.88 -9.89
CA ILE A 37 -50.62 -1.66 -10.41
C ILE A 37 -51.92 -2.01 -11.14
N ALA A 38 -51.96 -3.08 -11.94
CA ALA A 38 -53.18 -3.50 -12.64
C ALA A 38 -54.31 -3.86 -11.66
N ILE A 39 -54.00 -4.61 -10.60
CA ILE A 39 -54.98 -4.96 -9.56
C ILE A 39 -55.43 -3.71 -8.80
N PHE A 40 -54.49 -2.84 -8.44
CA PHE A 40 -54.79 -1.59 -7.73
C PHE A 40 -55.66 -0.65 -8.58
N LEU A 41 -55.37 -0.49 -9.87
CA LEU A 41 -56.18 0.30 -10.79
C LEU A 41 -57.61 -0.25 -10.90
N ALA A 42 -57.79 -1.58 -10.94
CA ALA A 42 -59.11 -2.19 -10.96
C ALA A 42 -59.91 -1.84 -9.69
N VAL A 43 -59.29 -1.97 -8.51
CA VAL A 43 -59.91 -1.57 -7.23
C VAL A 43 -60.24 -0.08 -7.23
N LEU A 44 -59.26 0.78 -7.55
CA LEU A 44 -59.43 2.23 -7.57
C LEU A 44 -60.57 2.68 -8.50
N THR A 45 -60.65 2.09 -9.70
CA THR A 45 -61.73 2.43 -10.66
C THR A 45 -63.12 2.06 -10.16
N ALA A 46 -63.26 0.99 -9.37
CA ALA A 46 -64.54 0.59 -8.78
C ALA A 46 -65.07 1.63 -7.78
N PHE A 47 -64.19 2.39 -7.12
CA PHE A 47 -64.57 3.50 -6.23
C PHE A 47 -64.68 4.84 -6.96
N LEU A 48 -63.82 5.07 -7.96
CA LEU A 48 -63.79 6.31 -8.71
C LEU A 48 -65.05 6.52 -9.56
N VAL A 49 -65.56 5.48 -10.23
CA VAL A 49 -66.71 5.62 -11.13
C VAL A 49 -67.97 6.09 -10.38
N PRO A 50 -68.39 5.47 -9.26
CA PRO A 50 -69.50 5.99 -8.47
C PRO A 50 -69.25 7.41 -7.92
N ALA A 51 -68.03 7.69 -7.45
CA ALA A 51 -67.68 9.02 -6.94
C ALA A 51 -67.79 10.11 -8.02
N ALA A 52 -67.38 9.81 -9.26
CA ALA A 52 -67.52 10.71 -10.39
C ALA A 52 -68.98 10.89 -10.83
N GLN A 53 -69.79 9.82 -10.78
CA GLN A 53 -71.21 9.89 -11.11
C GLN A 53 -71.99 10.81 -10.17
N ASN A 54 -71.62 10.86 -8.89
CA ASN A 54 -72.23 11.77 -7.92
C ASN A 54 -71.99 13.25 -8.22
N LEU A 55 -70.97 13.59 -9.02
CA LEU A 55 -70.67 14.96 -9.44
C LEU A 55 -71.36 15.36 -10.75
N LEU A 56 -72.00 14.41 -11.45
CA LEU A 56 -72.69 14.72 -12.70
C LEU A 56 -73.98 15.51 -12.40
N PRO A 57 -74.28 16.58 -13.16
CA PRO A 57 -75.53 17.29 -12.99
C PRO A 57 -76.71 16.36 -13.30
N PRO A 58 -77.83 16.48 -12.57
CA PRO A 58 -79.01 15.67 -12.83
C PRO A 58 -79.49 15.87 -14.27
N PRO A 59 -79.94 14.81 -14.96
CA PRO A 59 -80.46 14.94 -16.32
C PRO A 59 -81.61 15.95 -16.31
N SER A 60 -81.51 16.96 -17.18
CA SER A 60 -82.52 18.00 -17.30
C SER A 60 -83.88 17.36 -17.62
N SER A 61 -84.80 17.42 -16.65
CA SER A 61 -86.17 16.99 -16.86
C SER A 61 -86.77 17.85 -17.97
N THR A 62 -87.05 17.22 -19.10
CA THR A 62 -87.69 17.86 -20.24
C THR A 62 -89.13 18.20 -19.85
N SER A 63 -89.43 19.47 -19.59
CA SER A 63 -90.79 20.00 -19.73
C SER A 63 -90.78 21.52 -19.89
N THR A 64 -90.96 21.93 -21.15
CA THR A 64 -91.81 23.04 -21.64
C THR A 64 -91.76 24.39 -20.92
N GLY A 65 -91.25 25.39 -21.64
CA GLY A 65 -91.75 26.77 -21.55
C GLY A 65 -90.73 27.82 -21.14
N SER A 66 -90.51 28.77 -22.06
CA SER A 66 -90.04 30.14 -21.87
C SER A 66 -88.59 30.39 -21.38
N ASN A 67 -87.82 30.98 -22.29
CA ASN A 67 -86.84 32.05 -22.07
C ASN A 67 -86.39 32.29 -20.62
N ALA A 68 -85.37 31.56 -20.19
CA ALA A 68 -84.45 32.02 -19.16
C ALA A 68 -83.06 31.54 -19.53
N THR A 69 -82.08 32.44 -19.51
CA THR A 69 -80.66 32.12 -19.56
C THR A 69 -80.37 31.01 -18.54
N SER A 70 -80.12 29.80 -19.03
CA SER A 70 -79.81 28.64 -18.19
C SER A 70 -78.52 28.93 -17.41
N SER A 71 -78.65 29.23 -16.12
CA SER A 71 -77.50 29.31 -15.23
C SER A 71 -76.80 27.96 -15.22
N PRO A 72 -75.46 27.91 -15.25
CA PRO A 72 -74.74 26.65 -15.09
C PRO A 72 -75.15 25.95 -13.78
N PRO A 73 -75.11 24.61 -13.72
CA PRO A 73 -75.47 23.86 -12.53
C PRO A 73 -74.67 24.31 -11.31
N PRO A 74 -75.23 24.25 -10.09
CA PRO A 74 -74.51 24.60 -8.87
C PRO A 74 -73.29 23.70 -8.69
N LEU A 75 -72.24 24.26 -8.07
CA LEU A 75 -71.04 23.49 -7.72
C LEU A 75 -71.41 22.32 -6.81
N PRO A 76 -70.85 21.13 -7.04
CA PRO A 76 -71.07 19.98 -6.16
C PRO A 76 -70.48 20.22 -4.77
N PRO A 77 -70.87 19.41 -3.76
CA PRO A 77 -70.33 19.52 -2.40
C PRO A 77 -68.80 19.39 -2.39
N GLN A 78 -68.12 20.28 -1.66
CA GLN A 78 -66.65 20.30 -1.57
C GLN A 78 -66.06 18.97 -1.07
N SER A 79 -66.81 18.23 -0.24
CA SER A 79 -66.45 16.88 0.22
C SER A 79 -66.33 15.90 -0.95
N ASP A 80 -67.28 15.93 -1.87
CA ASP A 80 -67.37 15.01 -3.01
C ASP A 80 -66.33 15.37 -4.07
N GLU A 81 -66.10 16.66 -4.28
CA GLU A 81 -65.00 17.18 -5.11
C GLU A 81 -63.64 16.68 -4.60
N ASN A 82 -63.37 16.80 -3.30
CA ASN A 82 -62.10 16.40 -2.70
C ASN A 82 -61.86 14.88 -2.78
N VAL A 83 -62.90 14.07 -2.51
CA VAL A 83 -62.82 12.60 -2.66
C VAL A 83 -62.48 12.24 -4.10
N CYS A 84 -63.22 12.83 -5.05
CA CYS A 84 -63.03 12.55 -6.47
C CYS A 84 -61.65 13.00 -6.95
N ALA A 85 -61.17 14.17 -6.50
CA ALA A 85 -59.82 14.66 -6.80
C ALA A 85 -58.73 13.72 -6.28
N LEU A 86 -58.85 13.21 -5.05
CA LEU A 86 -57.89 12.24 -4.48
C LEU A 86 -57.83 10.94 -5.28
N TYR A 87 -58.99 10.42 -5.70
CA TYR A 87 -59.05 9.21 -6.53
C TYR A 87 -58.49 9.44 -7.94
N TYR A 88 -58.78 10.58 -8.58
CA TYR A 88 -58.18 10.91 -9.88
C TYR A 88 -56.66 11.11 -9.78
N LEU A 89 -56.17 11.77 -8.73
CA LEU A 89 -54.72 11.92 -8.51
C LEU A 89 -54.05 10.56 -8.26
N ALA A 90 -54.67 9.68 -7.47
CA ALA A 90 -54.21 8.31 -7.29
C ALA A 90 -54.15 7.57 -8.65
N LEU A 91 -55.18 7.72 -9.49
CA LEU A 91 -55.30 7.07 -10.79
C LEU A 91 -54.20 7.54 -11.75
N ILE A 92 -54.04 8.85 -11.89
CA ILE A 92 -53.04 9.47 -12.77
C ILE A 92 -51.63 9.02 -12.34
N MET A 93 -51.34 9.04 -11.04
CA MET A 93 -50.05 8.57 -10.52
C MET A 93 -49.81 7.09 -10.81
N ALA A 94 -50.81 6.22 -10.64
CA ALA A 94 -50.69 4.79 -10.94
C ALA A 94 -50.52 4.51 -12.45
N MET A 95 -51.22 5.25 -13.32
CA MET A 95 -51.07 5.14 -14.77
C MET A 95 -49.68 5.61 -15.23
N CYS A 96 -49.20 6.76 -14.74
CA CYS A 96 -47.84 7.24 -15.01
C CYS A 96 -46.78 6.23 -14.55
N ASN A 97 -46.98 5.63 -13.38
CA ASN A 97 -46.12 4.57 -12.85
C ASN A 97 -46.08 3.36 -13.79
N ALA A 98 -47.24 2.85 -14.23
CA ALA A 98 -47.31 1.74 -15.18
C ALA A 98 -46.56 2.02 -16.49
N VAL A 99 -46.72 3.23 -17.06
CA VAL A 99 -45.99 3.64 -18.26
C VAL A 99 -44.48 3.65 -18.03
N LEU A 100 -44.03 4.20 -16.90
CA LEU A 100 -42.62 4.21 -16.52
C LEU A 100 -42.07 2.80 -16.27
N CYS A 101 -42.85 1.87 -15.73
CA CYS A 101 -42.47 0.45 -15.61
C CYS A 101 -42.25 -0.19 -16.98
N VAL A 102 -43.17 0.02 -17.95
CA VAL A 102 -43.04 -0.54 -19.31
C VAL A 102 -41.82 0.03 -20.02
N ILE A 103 -41.61 1.34 -19.94
CA ILE A 103 -40.44 2.01 -20.53
C ILE A 103 -39.15 1.52 -19.87
N GLY A 104 -39.11 1.46 -18.53
CA GLY A 104 -37.98 0.94 -17.78
C GLY A 104 -37.63 -0.49 -18.18
N ARG A 105 -38.64 -1.36 -18.34
CA ARG A 105 -38.48 -2.74 -18.80
C ARG A 105 -37.85 -2.81 -20.20
N GLN A 106 -38.26 -1.94 -21.12
CA GLN A 106 -37.66 -1.87 -22.45
C GLN A 106 -36.20 -1.42 -22.39
N TRP A 107 -35.86 -0.46 -21.53
CA TRP A 107 -34.48 0.02 -21.35
C TRP A 107 -33.58 -1.06 -20.76
N VAL A 108 -34.04 -1.78 -19.73
CA VAL A 108 -33.31 -2.92 -19.14
C VAL A 108 -33.12 -4.05 -20.17
N SER A 109 -34.15 -4.37 -20.95
CA SER A 109 -34.05 -5.38 -22.02
C SER A 109 -33.03 -4.98 -23.09
N LYS A 110 -32.98 -3.68 -23.45
CA LYS A 110 -31.99 -3.13 -24.38
C LYS A 110 -30.58 -3.09 -23.77
N LEU A 111 -30.47 -2.89 -22.47
CA LEU A 111 -29.20 -2.93 -21.75
C LEU A 111 -28.58 -4.34 -21.79
N LEU A 112 -29.40 -5.38 -21.61
CA LEU A 112 -29.03 -6.80 -21.72
C LEU A 112 -28.73 -7.24 -23.16
N SER A 113 -29.27 -6.52 -24.15
CA SER A 113 -29.02 -6.84 -25.56
C SER A 113 -27.54 -6.63 -25.95
N ARG A 114 -27.05 -7.50 -26.83
CA ARG A 114 -25.67 -7.45 -27.33
C ARG A 114 -25.37 -6.06 -27.93
N PRO A 115 -24.29 -5.38 -27.49
CA PRO A 115 -23.92 -4.10 -28.06
C PRO A 115 -23.51 -4.18 -29.53
N VAL A 116 -23.85 -3.12 -30.29
CA VAL A 116 -23.37 -2.94 -31.66
C VAL A 116 -21.87 -2.72 -31.62
N GLY A 117 -21.12 -3.45 -32.43
CA GLY A 117 -19.65 -3.34 -32.54
C GLY A 117 -19.09 -4.52 -33.33
N LYS A 118 -18.01 -4.28 -34.07
CA LYS A 118 -17.35 -5.31 -34.88
C LYS A 118 -16.44 -6.19 -34.02
N THR A 119 -15.76 -5.59 -33.05
CA THR A 119 -14.79 -6.26 -32.15
C THR A 119 -15.32 -6.46 -30.73
N HIS A 120 -14.75 -7.40 -29.99
CA HIS A 120 -15.08 -7.57 -28.56
C HIS A 120 -14.67 -6.34 -27.75
N ARG A 121 -13.52 -5.73 -28.07
CA ARG A 121 -13.05 -4.49 -27.45
C ARG A 121 -14.09 -3.37 -27.51
N GLU A 122 -14.57 -3.08 -28.71
CA GLU A 122 -15.54 -2.02 -28.96
C GLU A 122 -16.86 -2.30 -28.24
N ARG A 123 -17.29 -3.57 -28.24
CA ARG A 123 -18.48 -4.01 -27.50
C ARG A 123 -18.35 -3.84 -26.00
N THR A 124 -17.20 -4.22 -25.40
CA THR A 124 -16.94 -4.06 -23.96
C THR A 124 -16.98 -2.58 -23.56
N MET A 125 -16.28 -1.71 -24.30
CA MET A 125 -16.28 -0.27 -23.99
C MET A 125 -17.67 0.34 -24.07
N ARG A 126 -18.47 -0.04 -25.07
CA ARG A 126 -19.87 0.41 -25.16
C ARG A 126 -20.75 -0.19 -24.07
N HIS A 127 -20.50 -1.43 -23.68
CA HIS A 127 -21.23 -2.08 -22.60
C HIS A 127 -20.99 -1.39 -21.26
N GLU A 128 -19.72 -1.13 -20.90
CA GLU A 128 -19.38 -0.44 -19.66
C GLU A 128 -19.94 0.99 -19.61
N GLU A 129 -19.96 1.69 -20.75
CA GLU A 129 -20.60 3.01 -20.79
C GLU A 129 -22.13 2.93 -20.61
N ARG A 130 -22.79 1.95 -21.22
CA ARG A 130 -24.23 1.71 -21.00
C ARG A 130 -24.53 1.35 -19.55
N LYS A 131 -23.70 0.50 -18.95
CA LYS A 131 -23.79 0.11 -17.53
C LYS A 131 -23.66 1.34 -16.64
N ARG A 132 -22.66 2.20 -16.86
CA ARG A 132 -22.49 3.47 -16.15
C ARG A 132 -23.74 4.36 -16.25
N LEU A 133 -24.32 4.48 -17.45
CA LEU A 133 -25.57 5.21 -17.66
C LEU A 133 -26.76 4.54 -16.96
N ALA A 134 -26.86 3.21 -17.01
CA ALA A 134 -27.92 2.45 -16.37
C ALA A 134 -27.95 2.64 -14.84
N TYR A 135 -26.81 2.59 -14.17
CA TYR A 135 -26.73 2.93 -12.74
C TYR A 135 -27.14 4.38 -12.45
N GLY A 136 -26.87 5.29 -13.39
CA GLY A 136 -27.25 6.70 -13.25
C GLY A 136 -28.74 6.97 -13.45
N TRP A 137 -29.45 6.14 -14.22
CA TRP A 137 -30.84 6.40 -14.64
C TRP A 137 -31.84 5.30 -14.25
N ILE A 138 -31.52 4.03 -14.50
CA ILE A 138 -32.43 2.89 -14.24
C ILE A 138 -32.53 2.60 -12.73
N LYS A 139 -31.42 2.59 -12.00
CA LYS A 139 -31.44 2.34 -10.55
C LYS A 139 -32.29 3.38 -9.78
N PRO A 140 -32.16 4.70 -10.04
CA PRO A 140 -33.07 5.69 -9.47
C PRO A 140 -34.52 5.53 -9.95
N LEU A 141 -34.74 5.18 -11.22
CA LEU A 141 -36.08 4.94 -11.77
C LEU A 141 -36.81 3.83 -11.00
N VAL A 142 -36.17 2.69 -10.75
CA VAL A 142 -36.77 1.59 -9.97
C VAL A 142 -37.20 2.06 -8.58
N SER A 143 -36.37 2.88 -7.92
CA SER A 143 -36.71 3.48 -6.63
C SER A 143 -37.91 4.44 -6.72
N LEU A 144 -37.93 5.31 -7.73
CA LEU A 144 -39.03 6.25 -7.97
C LEU A 144 -40.35 5.52 -8.24
N LEU A 145 -40.32 4.42 -8.99
CA LEU A 145 -41.49 3.58 -9.28
C LEU A 145 -42.09 3.04 -7.98
N TYR A 146 -41.28 2.50 -7.07
CA TYR A 146 -41.79 2.01 -5.80
C TYR A 146 -42.50 3.10 -4.98
N TRP A 147 -41.88 4.27 -4.82
CA TRP A 147 -42.43 5.35 -4.00
C TRP A 147 -43.65 6.03 -4.61
N SER A 148 -43.66 6.23 -5.92
CA SER A 148 -44.82 6.82 -6.60
C SER A 148 -46.04 5.89 -6.57
N LEU A 149 -45.82 4.57 -6.54
CA LEU A 149 -46.89 3.59 -6.33
C LEU A 149 -47.41 3.66 -4.89
N LEU A 150 -46.53 3.69 -3.89
CA LEU A 150 -46.93 3.80 -2.48
C LEU A 150 -47.69 5.12 -2.22
N LEU A 151 -47.26 6.22 -2.85
CA LEU A 151 -47.95 7.51 -2.79
C LEU A 151 -49.36 7.42 -3.41
N SER A 152 -49.51 6.73 -4.55
CA SER A 152 -50.81 6.51 -5.18
C SER A 152 -51.77 5.72 -4.27
N ILE A 153 -51.29 4.64 -3.63
CA ILE A 153 -52.06 3.89 -2.63
C ILE A 153 -52.43 4.79 -1.45
N GLY A 154 -51.48 5.60 -0.96
CA GLY A 154 -51.71 6.54 0.13
C GLY A 154 -52.81 7.57 -0.19
N LEU A 155 -52.79 8.14 -1.40
CA LEU A 155 -53.84 9.06 -1.88
C LEU A 155 -55.21 8.37 -1.95
N PHE A 156 -55.25 7.13 -2.44
CA PHE A 156 -56.49 6.34 -2.49
C PHE A 156 -57.05 6.05 -1.09
N ILE A 157 -56.21 5.59 -0.16
CA ILE A 157 -56.62 5.32 1.23
C ILE A 157 -57.07 6.61 1.93
N ALA A 158 -56.38 7.73 1.70
CA ALA A 158 -56.80 9.03 2.21
C ALA A 158 -58.18 9.43 1.67
N GLY A 159 -58.43 9.24 0.38
CA GLY A 159 -59.74 9.47 -0.25
C GLY A 159 -60.83 8.59 0.34
N LEU A 160 -60.55 7.30 0.55
CA LEU A 160 -61.48 6.34 1.16
C LEU A 160 -61.85 6.72 2.60
N LEU A 161 -60.85 7.04 3.42
CA LEU A 161 -61.08 7.43 4.82
C LEU A 161 -61.81 8.77 4.91
N TYR A 162 -61.49 9.72 4.02
CA TYR A 162 -62.19 11.01 3.95
C TYR A 162 -63.65 10.82 3.50
N GLN A 163 -63.91 9.99 2.50
CA GLN A 163 -65.26 9.65 2.05
C GLN A 163 -66.08 8.98 3.16
N LEU A 164 -65.49 7.99 3.85
CA LEU A 164 -66.14 7.28 4.95
C LEU A 164 -66.47 8.22 6.12
N ARG A 165 -65.59 9.18 6.41
CA ARG A 165 -65.82 10.20 7.43
C ARG A 165 -66.99 11.10 7.08
N ASN A 166 -67.04 11.60 5.84
CA ASN A 166 -68.11 12.50 5.43
C ASN A 166 -69.47 11.78 5.44
N LEU A 167 -69.48 10.51 5.04
CA LEU A 167 -70.68 9.66 5.05
C LEU A 167 -71.17 9.36 6.48
N SER A 168 -70.29 9.14 7.46
CA SER A 168 -70.72 8.89 8.84
C SER A 168 -71.45 10.10 9.46
N THR A 169 -71.10 11.31 9.01
CA THR A 169 -71.64 12.58 9.49
C THR A 169 -72.74 13.19 8.63
N SER A 170 -73.14 12.55 7.52
CA SER A 170 -74.13 13.13 6.58
C SER A 170 -75.59 12.94 7.00
N PHE A 171 -75.86 12.18 8.07
CA PHE A 171 -77.20 11.91 8.59
C PHE A 171 -77.53 12.84 9.77
N ASP A 172 -78.82 13.00 10.11
CA ASP A 172 -79.29 13.85 11.23
C ASP A 172 -78.63 13.50 12.57
N GLN A 173 -78.19 12.24 12.72
CA GLN A 173 -77.36 11.77 13.83
C GLN A 173 -76.13 11.05 13.26
N THR A 174 -74.99 11.15 13.94
CA THR A 174 -73.77 10.44 13.52
C THR A 174 -74.01 8.93 13.46
N ALA A 175 -73.77 8.33 12.29
CA ALA A 175 -73.91 6.89 12.09
C ALA A 175 -72.80 6.14 12.83
N THR A 176 -73.09 5.68 14.05
CA THR A 176 -72.11 5.12 15.01
C THR A 176 -71.28 3.97 14.44
N ILE A 177 -71.87 3.09 13.62
CA ILE A 177 -71.17 1.97 13.00
C ILE A 177 -70.15 2.44 11.95
N LEU A 178 -70.53 3.41 11.11
CA LEU A 178 -69.64 3.97 10.08
C LEU A 178 -68.50 4.77 10.73
N GLU A 179 -68.81 5.51 11.79
CA GLU A 179 -67.83 6.26 12.58
C GLU A 179 -66.81 5.34 13.28
N ALA A 180 -67.26 4.23 13.85
CA ALA A 180 -66.38 3.20 14.41
C ALA A 180 -65.51 2.55 13.32
N THR A 181 -66.08 2.31 12.14
CA THR A 181 -65.35 1.74 10.99
C THR A 181 -64.26 2.69 10.50
N TRP A 182 -64.55 4.00 10.44
CA TRP A 182 -63.56 5.02 10.11
C TRP A 182 -62.43 5.08 11.13
N SER A 183 -62.77 5.04 12.42
CA SER A 183 -61.79 5.06 13.51
C SER A 183 -60.84 3.86 13.44
N LEU A 184 -61.40 2.67 13.21
CA LEU A 184 -60.61 1.46 12.99
C LEU A 184 -59.73 1.57 11.74
N GLY A 185 -60.25 2.12 10.65
CA GLY A 185 -59.49 2.38 9.43
C GLY A 185 -58.29 3.30 9.64
N ILE A 186 -58.44 4.37 10.42
CA ILE A 186 -57.35 5.27 10.81
C ILE A 186 -56.31 4.54 11.67
N CYS A 187 -56.72 3.72 12.63
CA CYS A 187 -55.81 2.91 13.44
C CYS A 187 -55.00 1.93 12.57
N LEU A 188 -55.65 1.24 11.63
CA LEU A 188 -54.96 0.32 10.72
C LEU A 188 -53.99 1.05 9.77
N ALA A 189 -54.43 2.15 9.15
CA ALA A 189 -53.60 2.95 8.25
C ALA A 189 -52.39 3.55 8.97
N SER A 190 -52.59 4.13 10.17
CA SER A 190 -51.49 4.66 10.99
C SER A 190 -50.55 3.56 11.48
N GLY A 191 -51.05 2.37 11.83
CA GLY A 191 -50.23 1.20 12.17
C GLY A 191 -49.34 0.75 11.00
N ILE A 192 -49.88 0.71 9.79
CA ILE A 192 -49.10 0.39 8.57
C ILE A 192 -48.04 1.46 8.31
N ILE A 193 -48.39 2.75 8.38
CA ILE A 193 -47.43 3.86 8.19
C ILE A 193 -46.33 3.81 9.26
N ALA A 194 -46.69 3.54 10.51
CA ALA A 194 -45.74 3.39 11.61
C ALA A 194 -44.80 2.18 11.37
N LEU A 195 -45.32 1.06 10.88
CA LEU A 195 -44.51 -0.11 10.52
C LEU A 195 -43.55 0.20 9.37
N ILE A 196 -44.02 0.86 8.31
CA ILE A 196 -43.18 1.30 7.18
C ILE A 196 -42.09 2.27 7.66
N SER A 197 -42.45 3.22 8.53
CA SER A 197 -41.50 4.21 9.06
C SER A 197 -40.49 3.56 10.01
N ALA A 198 -40.93 2.64 10.88
CA ALA A 198 -40.06 1.91 11.80
C ALA A 198 -39.07 1.02 11.05
N THR A 199 -39.53 0.30 10.02
CA THR A 199 -38.65 -0.51 9.16
C THR A 199 -37.66 0.35 8.38
N ALA A 200 -38.10 1.52 7.87
CA ALA A 200 -37.21 2.49 7.23
C ALA A 200 -36.16 3.08 8.19
N LEU A 201 -36.56 3.45 9.42
CA LEU A 201 -35.64 3.96 10.46
C LEU A 201 -34.66 2.88 10.92
N HIS A 202 -35.12 1.64 11.07
CA HIS A 202 -34.25 0.50 11.39
C HIS A 202 -33.20 0.27 10.30
N ALA A 203 -33.58 0.42 9.03
CA ALA A 203 -32.67 0.32 7.90
C ALA A 203 -31.65 1.48 7.80
N ILE A 204 -31.98 2.67 8.33
CA ILE A 204 -31.02 3.79 8.42
C ILE A 204 -30.03 3.55 9.57
N ARG A 205 -30.49 2.93 10.66
CA ARG A 205 -29.70 2.79 11.90
C ARG A 205 -28.71 1.62 11.88
N PHE A 206 -28.98 0.57 11.10
CA PHE A 206 -28.15 -0.64 11.06
C PHE A 206 -27.72 -0.98 9.62
N ASP A 207 -26.40 -1.01 9.37
CA ASP A 207 -25.77 -1.24 8.05
C ASP A 207 -25.91 -2.66 7.48
N THR A 208 -26.52 -3.59 8.22
CA THR A 208 -26.77 -4.99 7.78
C THR A 208 -28.23 -5.40 7.96
N SER A 209 -29.13 -4.42 8.02
CA SER A 209 -30.55 -4.67 8.25
C SER A 209 -31.15 -5.48 7.09
N PRO A 210 -32.00 -6.50 7.33
CA PRO A 210 -32.75 -7.16 6.27
C PRO A 210 -33.76 -6.22 5.58
N PHE A 211 -34.05 -5.08 6.20
CA PHE A 211 -34.82 -3.97 5.64
C PHE A 211 -33.94 -2.95 4.92
N GLU A 212 -32.63 -3.22 4.75
CA GLU A 212 -31.72 -2.44 3.92
C GLU A 212 -32.15 -2.58 2.44
N GLY A 213 -33.22 -1.88 2.10
CA GLY A 213 -33.63 -1.65 0.72
C GLY A 213 -33.05 -0.34 0.19
N LEU A 214 -33.25 -0.12 -1.10
CA LEU A 214 -32.98 1.10 -1.88
C LEU A 214 -33.50 2.43 -1.30
N LEU A 215 -34.01 2.46 -0.06
CA LEU A 215 -34.89 3.51 0.48
C LEU A 215 -34.15 4.51 1.39
N SER A 216 -33.16 4.06 2.17
CA SER A 216 -32.49 4.89 3.22
C SER A 216 -31.49 5.91 2.65
N LYS A 217 -30.66 5.49 1.69
CA LYS A 217 -29.54 6.31 1.14
C LYS A 217 -29.93 7.15 -0.09
N LEU A 218 -31.11 6.93 -0.69
CA LEU A 218 -31.52 7.51 -1.99
C LEU A 218 -32.35 8.81 -1.88
N MET A 219 -33.14 9.03 -0.83
CA MET A 219 -33.98 10.23 -0.72
C MET A 219 -33.19 11.55 -0.61
N VAL A 220 -32.15 11.60 0.23
CA VAL A 220 -31.31 12.81 0.37
C VAL A 220 -30.45 13.04 -0.89
N LYS A 221 -30.05 11.95 -1.57
CA LYS A 221 -29.18 12.00 -2.75
C LYS A 221 -29.94 12.30 -4.04
N MET A 222 -31.19 11.87 -4.17
CA MET A 222 -32.05 12.10 -5.34
C MET A 222 -32.49 13.56 -5.44
N MET A 223 -32.79 14.21 -4.29
CA MET A 223 -33.07 15.65 -4.24
C MET A 223 -31.82 16.49 -4.59
N GLY A 224 -30.62 16.03 -4.18
CA GLY A 224 -29.35 16.64 -4.58
C GLY A 224 -28.94 16.39 -6.04
N LEU A 225 -29.18 15.19 -6.58
CA LEU A 225 -28.79 14.81 -7.96
C LEU A 225 -29.68 15.44 -9.04
N LEU A 226 -30.97 15.64 -8.75
CA LEU A 226 -31.90 16.36 -9.64
C LEU A 226 -31.56 17.85 -9.69
N ALA A 227 -31.09 18.45 -8.60
CA ALA A 227 -30.66 19.86 -8.57
C ALA A 227 -29.30 20.10 -9.25
N GLN A 228 -28.37 19.12 -9.19
CA GLN A 228 -26.98 19.31 -9.64
C GLN A 228 -26.71 18.88 -11.10
N LYS A 229 -27.66 18.21 -11.76
CA LYS A 229 -27.45 17.62 -13.11
C LYS A 229 -28.20 18.28 -14.26
N TRP A 230 -28.95 19.35 -14.00
CA TRP A 230 -29.55 20.15 -15.08
C TRP A 230 -28.50 20.91 -15.92
N ASP A 231 -27.34 21.24 -15.36
CA ASP A 231 -26.23 21.86 -16.11
C ASP A 231 -25.54 20.91 -17.11
N ALA A 232 -25.74 19.60 -16.99
CA ALA A 232 -25.11 18.59 -17.86
C ALA A 232 -25.90 18.31 -19.16
N ILE A 233 -27.06 18.96 -19.34
CA ILE A 233 -27.93 18.80 -20.52
C ILE A 233 -27.29 19.40 -21.78
N ALA A 234 -26.21 20.19 -21.66
CA ALA A 234 -25.54 20.86 -22.78
C ALA A 234 -24.63 19.98 -23.69
N LYS A 235 -24.35 18.71 -23.36
CA LYS A 235 -23.50 17.82 -24.18
C LYS A 235 -24.29 16.65 -24.79
N TRP A 236 -25.13 16.96 -25.78
CA TRP A 236 -25.91 15.96 -26.51
C TRP A 236 -25.02 15.15 -27.48
N ARG A 237 -24.83 13.87 -27.11
CA ARG A 237 -23.96 12.84 -27.72
C ARG A 237 -22.46 13.02 -27.49
N VAL A 238 -22.01 12.56 -26.33
CA VAL A 238 -20.60 12.20 -26.14
C VAL A 238 -20.34 10.89 -26.87
N GLU A 239 -19.50 10.93 -27.89
CA GLU A 239 -19.00 9.72 -28.54
C GLU A 239 -18.19 8.91 -27.50
N VAL A 240 -18.42 7.60 -27.44
CA VAL A 240 -17.71 6.74 -26.51
C VAL A 240 -16.27 6.67 -26.97
N ASP A 241 -15.34 7.30 -26.26
CA ASP A 241 -13.92 7.08 -26.56
C ASP A 241 -13.56 5.62 -26.22
N TRP A 242 -13.40 4.81 -27.28
CA TRP A 242 -12.94 3.42 -27.26
C TRP A 242 -11.52 3.29 -27.84
N THR A 243 -10.85 4.41 -28.12
CA THR A 243 -9.52 4.45 -28.77
C THR A 243 -8.41 4.76 -27.80
N SER A 244 -8.68 5.54 -26.75
CA SER A 244 -7.69 5.90 -25.74
C SER A 244 -7.11 4.68 -25.02
N ARG A 245 -5.78 4.52 -25.13
CA ARG A 245 -5.02 3.41 -24.52
C ARG A 245 -5.10 3.40 -23.00
N SER A 246 -5.12 4.57 -22.36
CA SER A 246 -5.24 4.68 -20.91
C SER A 246 -6.60 4.23 -20.42
N LYS A 247 -7.67 4.68 -21.09
CA LYS A 247 -9.05 4.27 -20.76
C LYS A 247 -9.25 2.77 -20.97
N LEU A 248 -8.73 2.22 -22.07
CA LEU A 248 -8.79 0.78 -22.34
C LEU A 248 -8.06 -0.05 -21.28
N LEU A 249 -6.84 0.37 -20.92
CA LEU A 249 -6.07 -0.31 -19.89
C LEU A 249 -6.82 -0.25 -18.55
N LYS A 250 -7.34 0.92 -18.18
CA LYS A 250 -8.10 1.09 -16.94
C LYS A 250 -9.32 0.17 -16.89
N THR A 251 -10.14 0.16 -17.94
CA THR A 251 -11.32 -0.73 -18.03
C THR A 251 -10.92 -2.20 -18.00
N TYR A 252 -9.83 -2.58 -18.69
CA TYR A 252 -9.30 -3.95 -18.63
C TYR A 252 -8.91 -4.37 -17.21
N LEU A 253 -8.18 -3.52 -16.48
CA LEU A 253 -7.74 -3.79 -15.11
C LEU A 253 -8.91 -3.83 -14.13
N GLU A 254 -9.87 -2.90 -14.22
CA GLU A 254 -11.09 -2.90 -13.40
C GLU A 254 -11.91 -4.17 -13.60
N LEU A 255 -12.04 -4.64 -14.85
CA LEU A 255 -12.77 -5.88 -15.14
C LEU A 255 -12.02 -7.15 -14.70
N ILE A 256 -10.69 -7.14 -14.58
CA ILE A 256 -9.97 -8.23 -13.91
C ILE A 256 -10.34 -8.28 -12.43
N VAL A 257 -10.34 -7.13 -11.74
CA VAL A 257 -10.69 -7.06 -10.32
C VAL A 257 -12.11 -7.57 -10.08
N ASP A 258 -13.04 -7.22 -10.98
CA ASP A 258 -14.45 -7.61 -10.93
C ASP A 258 -14.74 -9.06 -11.35
N ALA A 259 -13.75 -9.82 -11.84
CA ALA A 259 -13.97 -11.16 -12.35
C ALA A 259 -14.17 -12.19 -11.22
N ASN A 260 -15.41 -12.69 -11.09
CA ASN A 260 -15.72 -13.76 -10.12
C ASN A 260 -15.34 -15.15 -10.62
N ASP A 261 -15.44 -15.43 -11.93
CA ASP A 261 -15.07 -16.73 -12.50
C ASP A 261 -13.55 -16.81 -12.81
N PRO A 262 -12.79 -17.67 -12.12
CA PRO A 262 -11.35 -17.80 -12.34
C PRO A 262 -10.99 -18.29 -13.75
N LYS A 263 -11.90 -19.00 -14.46
CA LYS A 263 -11.65 -19.44 -15.84
C LYS A 263 -11.59 -18.29 -16.84
N LEU A 264 -12.27 -17.17 -16.54
CA LEU A 264 -12.19 -15.97 -17.37
C LEU A 264 -10.84 -15.27 -17.20
N LEU A 265 -10.24 -15.38 -16.01
CA LEU A 265 -8.89 -14.87 -15.75
C LEU A 265 -7.84 -15.62 -16.58
N ASP A 266 -7.95 -16.95 -16.73
CA ASP A 266 -7.03 -17.74 -17.60
C ASP A 266 -6.95 -17.20 -19.04
N ARG A 267 -8.06 -16.68 -19.56
CA ARG A 267 -8.15 -16.11 -20.92
C ARG A 267 -7.70 -14.64 -20.99
N ALA A 268 -7.88 -13.89 -19.91
CA ALA A 268 -7.55 -12.45 -19.86
C ALA A 268 -6.07 -12.20 -19.58
N VAL A 269 -5.52 -12.93 -18.61
CA VAL A 269 -4.17 -12.73 -18.02
C VAL A 269 -3.01 -12.76 -19.02
N PRO A 270 -3.00 -13.54 -20.11
CA PRO A 270 -1.90 -13.53 -21.08
C PRO A 270 -1.58 -12.14 -21.66
N SER A 271 -2.55 -11.22 -21.65
CA SER A 271 -2.39 -9.84 -22.12
C SER A 271 -2.06 -8.84 -21.00
N PHE A 272 -1.99 -9.27 -19.74
CA PHE A 272 -1.51 -8.43 -18.64
C PHE A 272 -0.05 -8.04 -18.86
N SER A 273 0.30 -6.78 -18.60
CA SER A 273 1.64 -6.25 -18.87
C SER A 273 1.92 -5.02 -18.01
N TYR A 274 2.98 -5.10 -17.19
CA TYR A 274 3.48 -3.96 -16.43
C TYR A 274 4.04 -2.86 -17.35
N THR A 275 4.62 -3.20 -18.50
CA THR A 275 5.07 -2.23 -19.52
C THR A 275 3.91 -1.37 -20.02
N ALA A 276 2.77 -1.99 -20.33
CA ALA A 276 1.58 -1.26 -20.74
C ALA A 276 1.05 -0.37 -19.62
N TRP A 277 1.12 -0.84 -18.37
CA TRP A 277 0.77 -0.04 -17.20
C TRP A 277 1.68 1.16 -17.00
N VAL A 278 3.00 0.99 -17.14
CA VAL A 278 3.92 2.14 -17.07
C VAL A 278 3.57 3.14 -18.17
N ASN A 279 3.31 2.72 -19.41
CA ASN A 279 3.05 3.66 -20.51
C ASN A 279 1.69 4.37 -20.43
N TYR A 280 0.63 3.69 -20.01
CA TYR A 280 -0.75 4.18 -20.14
C TYR A 280 -1.55 4.18 -18.83
N GLY A 281 -1.00 3.64 -17.75
CA GLY A 281 -1.66 3.54 -16.45
C GLY A 281 -1.66 4.86 -15.69
N ASP A 282 -2.46 4.86 -14.62
CA ASP A 282 -2.54 5.96 -13.65
C ASP A 282 -1.21 6.12 -12.89
N THR A 283 -1.02 7.24 -12.21
CA THR A 283 0.19 7.49 -11.40
C THR A 283 0.27 6.63 -10.14
N LYS A 284 -0.87 6.23 -9.58
CA LYS A 284 -0.97 5.40 -8.38
C LYS A 284 -1.13 3.92 -8.73
N ILE A 285 -0.43 3.04 -8.01
CA ILE A 285 -0.48 1.58 -8.26
C ILE A 285 -1.65 0.87 -7.57
N ASP A 286 -2.58 1.56 -6.91
CA ASP A 286 -3.67 0.96 -6.12
C ASP A 286 -4.56 -0.01 -6.93
N LEU A 287 -4.89 0.37 -8.17
CA LEU A 287 -5.62 -0.52 -9.08
C LEU A 287 -4.76 -1.73 -9.49
N LEU A 288 -3.46 -1.53 -9.70
CA LEU A 288 -2.54 -2.58 -10.09
C LEU A 288 -2.32 -3.60 -8.93
N LYS A 289 -2.23 -3.13 -7.68
CA LYS A 289 -2.19 -3.97 -6.48
C LYS A 289 -3.44 -4.85 -6.39
N ARG A 290 -4.64 -4.26 -6.50
CA ARG A 290 -5.91 -5.01 -6.50
C ARG A 290 -6.00 -6.03 -7.63
N VAL A 291 -5.48 -5.69 -8.82
CA VAL A 291 -5.37 -6.65 -9.94
C VAL A 291 -4.43 -7.79 -9.58
N TYR A 292 -3.25 -7.49 -9.04
CA TYR A 292 -2.31 -8.52 -8.61
C TYR A 292 -2.94 -9.44 -7.55
N ASP A 293 -3.56 -8.89 -6.51
CA ASP A 293 -4.22 -9.66 -5.46
C ASP A 293 -5.31 -10.57 -6.02
N ARG A 294 -6.14 -10.05 -6.94
CA ARG A 294 -7.19 -10.85 -7.58
C ARG A 294 -6.62 -12.00 -8.43
N LEU A 295 -5.54 -11.74 -9.17
CA LEU A 295 -4.88 -12.74 -10.01
C LEU A 295 -4.05 -13.73 -9.20
N MET A 296 -3.61 -13.37 -8.00
CA MET A 296 -2.82 -14.22 -7.11
C MET A 296 -3.68 -14.95 -6.06
N ALA A 297 -4.99 -14.69 -6.04
CA ALA A 297 -5.94 -15.31 -5.12
C ALA A 297 -5.95 -16.85 -5.24
N THR A 298 -6.30 -17.52 -4.14
CA THR A 298 -6.22 -18.98 -4.00
C THR A 298 -7.19 -19.76 -4.90
N ASP A 299 -8.27 -19.12 -5.34
CA ASP A 299 -9.27 -19.66 -6.26
C ASP A 299 -8.80 -19.65 -7.73
N THR A 300 -7.69 -18.97 -8.04
CA THR A 300 -7.16 -18.87 -9.41
C THR A 300 -6.28 -20.04 -9.80
N SER A 301 -6.24 -20.33 -11.11
CA SER A 301 -5.42 -21.41 -11.64
C SER A 301 -3.92 -21.16 -11.40
N MET A 302 -3.13 -22.23 -11.24
CA MET A 302 -1.67 -22.12 -11.16
C MET A 302 -1.10 -21.41 -12.40
N ARG A 303 -1.69 -21.65 -13.58
CA ARG A 303 -1.28 -21.02 -14.84
C ARG A 303 -1.44 -19.50 -14.81
N VAL A 304 -2.51 -18.97 -14.22
CA VAL A 304 -2.70 -17.52 -14.04
C VAL A 304 -1.56 -16.94 -13.20
N ARG A 305 -1.32 -17.52 -12.03
CA ARG A 305 -0.29 -17.05 -11.09
C ARG A 305 1.11 -17.10 -11.70
N GLU A 306 1.45 -18.18 -12.39
CA GLU A 306 2.71 -18.29 -13.14
C GLU A 306 2.81 -17.28 -14.29
N THR A 307 1.70 -16.99 -14.96
CA THR A 307 1.71 -15.96 -16.01
C THR A 307 1.97 -14.58 -15.43
N VAL A 308 1.38 -14.23 -14.28
CA VAL A 308 1.65 -12.95 -13.59
C VAL A 308 3.12 -12.86 -13.18
N ARG A 309 3.68 -13.90 -12.56
CA ARG A 309 5.12 -13.97 -12.21
C ARG A 309 6.01 -13.79 -13.45
N ALA A 310 5.68 -14.49 -14.54
CA ALA A 310 6.43 -14.37 -15.80
C ALA A 310 6.34 -12.96 -16.42
N GLN A 311 5.26 -12.20 -16.17
CA GLN A 311 5.16 -10.81 -16.65
C GLN A 311 6.07 -9.85 -15.88
N ILE A 312 6.38 -10.12 -14.61
CA ILE A 312 7.39 -9.36 -13.84
C ILE A 312 8.76 -9.52 -14.53
N LEU A 313 9.14 -10.75 -14.82
CA LEU A 313 10.37 -11.08 -15.54
C LEU A 313 10.42 -10.42 -16.92
N ARG A 314 9.33 -10.49 -17.69
CA ARG A 314 9.24 -9.86 -19.01
C ARG A 314 9.42 -8.35 -18.91
N PHE A 315 8.76 -7.72 -17.94
CA PHE A 315 8.87 -6.29 -17.70
C PHE A 315 10.31 -5.89 -17.37
N ALA A 316 10.95 -6.57 -16.42
CA ALA A 316 12.33 -6.26 -16.05
C ALA A 316 13.30 -6.44 -17.23
N LEU A 317 13.23 -7.56 -17.95
CA LEU A 317 14.19 -7.87 -19.02
C LEU A 317 13.93 -7.12 -20.34
N HIS A 318 12.72 -6.62 -20.58
CA HIS A 318 12.35 -5.96 -21.85
C HIS A 318 12.05 -4.46 -21.70
N SER A 319 12.24 -3.87 -20.52
CA SER A 319 12.09 -2.42 -20.36
C SER A 319 13.24 -1.69 -21.07
N PRO A 320 12.95 -0.83 -22.09
CA PRO A 320 13.98 -0.05 -22.76
C PRO A 320 14.59 0.98 -21.81
N ARG A 321 15.90 1.07 -21.93
CA ARG A 321 16.83 1.70 -20.99
C ARG A 321 16.81 3.20 -21.13
N VAL A 322 16.88 3.93 -20.01
CA VAL A 322 17.17 5.36 -20.01
C VAL A 322 18.68 5.56 -19.97
N ARG A 323 19.36 5.39 -21.11
CA ARG A 323 20.59 6.13 -21.46
C ARG A 323 20.68 6.29 -22.98
N PRO A 324 21.01 7.50 -23.49
CA PRO A 324 21.29 7.71 -24.90
C PRO A 324 22.76 7.37 -25.17
N SER A 325 23.03 6.26 -25.85
CA SER A 325 24.33 6.07 -26.49
C SER A 325 24.18 5.36 -27.82
N TYR A 326 24.45 6.15 -28.86
CA TYR A 326 24.53 5.78 -30.26
C TYR A 326 25.50 4.61 -30.45
N SER A 327 25.02 3.38 -30.43
CA SER A 327 25.75 2.21 -30.98
C SER A 327 24.91 0.94 -31.06
N LEU A 328 23.82 0.82 -30.28
CA LEU A 328 23.00 -0.39 -30.26
C LEU A 328 21.65 -0.27 -31.00
N GLY A 329 21.51 0.73 -31.87
CA GLY A 329 20.28 0.94 -32.66
C GLY A 329 20.08 -0.09 -33.78
N TYR A 330 21.14 -0.73 -34.28
CA TYR A 330 21.07 -1.53 -35.50
C TYR A 330 20.72 -3.01 -35.28
N LEU A 331 21.03 -3.61 -34.12
CA LEU A 331 20.80 -5.04 -33.91
C LEU A 331 19.37 -5.38 -33.42
N PHE A 332 18.67 -4.42 -32.80
CA PHE A 332 17.32 -4.63 -32.27
C PHE A 332 16.20 -4.27 -33.26
N MET A 333 16.51 -3.63 -34.40
CA MET A 333 15.53 -3.31 -35.45
C MET A 333 15.16 -4.49 -36.37
N LEU A 334 15.85 -5.62 -36.28
CA LEU A 334 15.62 -6.79 -37.15
C LEU A 334 14.56 -7.78 -36.63
N ARG A 335 13.98 -7.55 -35.44
CA ARG A 335 12.88 -8.37 -34.93
C ARG A 335 11.61 -7.52 -34.80
N PRO A 336 10.51 -7.87 -35.49
CA PRO A 336 9.23 -7.20 -35.27
C PRO A 336 8.80 -7.45 -33.82
N MET A 337 8.86 -6.42 -32.97
CA MET A 337 8.46 -6.52 -31.56
C MET A 337 7.00 -6.05 -31.39
N PRO A 338 6.11 -6.84 -30.78
CA PRO A 338 4.72 -6.46 -30.55
C PRO A 338 4.49 -5.59 -29.31
N VAL A 339 5.54 -5.08 -28.66
CA VAL A 339 5.46 -4.32 -27.40
C VAL A 339 6.12 -2.96 -27.57
N SER A 340 5.34 -1.88 -27.41
CA SER A 340 5.87 -0.53 -27.45
C SER A 340 6.90 -0.31 -26.34
N PRO A 341 8.02 0.38 -26.62
CA PRO A 341 9.01 0.70 -25.61
C PRO A 341 8.40 1.47 -24.43
N VAL A 342 8.92 1.26 -23.22
CA VAL A 342 8.64 2.10 -22.04
C VAL A 342 8.99 3.55 -22.39
N SER A 343 8.01 4.45 -22.34
CA SER A 343 8.17 5.86 -22.74
C SER A 343 8.57 6.78 -21.58
N LYS A 344 8.52 6.30 -20.33
CA LYS A 344 8.87 7.03 -19.11
C LYS A 344 9.43 6.10 -18.05
N PRO A 345 10.35 6.54 -17.16
CA PRO A 345 10.87 5.69 -16.09
C PRO A 345 9.72 5.16 -15.22
N PRO A 346 9.80 3.89 -14.75
CA PRO A 346 8.80 3.33 -13.86
C PRO A 346 8.78 4.09 -12.53
N PRO A 347 7.59 4.29 -11.92
CA PRO A 347 7.50 4.95 -10.62
C PRO A 347 8.14 4.08 -9.53
N SER A 348 8.83 4.69 -8.56
CA SER A 348 9.53 3.97 -7.49
C SER A 348 8.60 3.04 -6.70
N GLU A 349 7.34 3.44 -6.49
CA GLU A 349 6.35 2.60 -5.81
C GLU A 349 6.09 1.28 -6.55
N LEU A 350 6.11 1.27 -7.89
CA LEU A 350 5.99 0.06 -8.69
C LEU A 350 7.22 -0.83 -8.51
N ILE A 351 8.42 -0.24 -8.51
CA ILE A 351 9.67 -0.99 -8.35
C ILE A 351 9.71 -1.69 -6.99
N GLU A 352 9.37 -0.98 -5.91
CA GLU A 352 9.28 -1.57 -4.57
C GLU A 352 8.22 -2.67 -4.48
N PHE A 353 7.06 -2.46 -5.13
CA PHE A 353 6.02 -3.48 -5.19
C PHE A 353 6.50 -4.75 -5.90
N LEU A 354 7.20 -4.62 -7.04
CA LEU A 354 7.67 -5.76 -7.82
C LEU A 354 8.83 -6.51 -7.15
N LEU A 355 9.76 -5.79 -6.50
CA LEU A 355 10.87 -6.40 -5.75
C LEU A 355 10.36 -7.28 -4.59
N LYS A 356 9.28 -6.86 -3.91
CA LYS A 356 8.63 -7.67 -2.86
C LYS A 356 8.02 -8.99 -3.35
N GLN A 357 7.77 -9.13 -4.65
CA GLN A 357 7.20 -10.37 -5.22
C GLN A 357 8.27 -11.31 -5.77
N ALA A 358 9.55 -10.96 -5.64
CA ALA A 358 10.64 -11.79 -6.13
C ALA A 358 10.83 -13.03 -5.23
N PRO A 359 11.24 -14.19 -5.80
CA PRO A 359 11.58 -15.37 -5.02
C PRO A 359 12.67 -15.06 -3.98
N GLU A 360 12.62 -15.73 -2.82
CA GLU A 360 13.67 -15.58 -1.79
C GLU A 360 15.01 -16.16 -2.25
N ALA A 361 14.98 -17.34 -2.89
CA ALA A 361 16.16 -18.01 -3.40
C ALA A 361 16.64 -17.43 -4.74
N VAL A 362 17.95 -17.58 -5.02
CA VAL A 362 18.53 -17.21 -6.33
C VAL A 362 18.06 -18.20 -7.39
N GLU A 363 17.05 -17.79 -8.15
CA GLU A 363 16.52 -18.55 -9.28
C GLU A 363 16.79 -17.83 -10.59
N PHE A 364 17.30 -18.54 -11.58
CA PHE A 364 17.49 -17.99 -12.92
C PHE A 364 16.24 -18.25 -13.76
N PRO A 365 15.68 -17.24 -14.47
CA PRO A 365 16.20 -15.89 -14.72
C PRO A 365 15.69 -14.79 -13.76
N HIS A 366 15.01 -15.12 -12.67
CA HIS A 366 14.43 -14.16 -11.71
C HIS A 366 15.48 -13.24 -11.08
N PHE A 367 16.64 -13.78 -10.71
CA PHE A 367 17.75 -12.98 -10.17
C PHE A 367 18.18 -11.84 -11.11
N ARG A 368 18.17 -12.06 -12.43
CA ARG A 368 18.46 -11.00 -13.41
C ARG A 368 17.39 -9.91 -13.42
N ALA A 369 16.12 -10.31 -13.33
CA ALA A 369 15.01 -9.36 -13.25
C ALA A 369 15.14 -8.46 -12.01
N GLU A 370 15.49 -9.05 -10.87
CA GLU A 370 15.72 -8.31 -9.63
C GLU A 370 16.86 -7.31 -9.77
N ILE A 371 18.01 -7.71 -10.33
CA ILE A 371 19.13 -6.80 -10.61
C ILE A 371 18.65 -5.59 -11.44
N THR A 372 17.87 -5.85 -12.49
CA THR A 372 17.32 -4.78 -13.33
C THR A 372 16.35 -3.89 -12.55
N LEU A 373 15.47 -4.45 -11.74
CA LEU A 373 14.54 -3.68 -10.90
C LEU A 373 15.28 -2.83 -9.86
N THR A 374 16.27 -3.39 -9.17
CA THR A 374 17.13 -2.69 -8.21
C THR A 374 17.92 -1.56 -8.88
N SER A 375 18.28 -1.69 -10.18
CA SER A 375 18.96 -0.63 -10.92
C SER A 375 18.12 0.64 -11.15
N TYR A 376 16.78 0.56 -11.01
CA TYR A 376 15.89 1.71 -11.07
C TYR A 376 15.81 2.48 -9.74
N ARG A 377 16.34 1.93 -8.64
CA ARG A 377 16.46 2.66 -7.37
C ARG A 377 17.51 3.75 -7.48
N GLU A 378 17.38 4.78 -6.64
CA GLU A 378 18.31 5.89 -6.59
C GLU A 378 19.74 5.40 -6.32
N HIS A 379 20.74 5.95 -7.02
CA HIS A 379 22.16 5.59 -6.90
C HIS A 379 22.52 4.12 -7.22
N ASN A 380 21.69 3.41 -8.01
CA ASN A 380 21.94 2.04 -8.48
C ASN A 380 22.14 1.90 -10.00
N ASP A 381 22.37 3.00 -10.72
CA ASP A 381 22.55 3.01 -12.18
C ASP A 381 23.70 2.12 -12.68
N ASP A 382 24.67 1.81 -11.81
CA ASP A 382 25.80 0.94 -12.12
C ASP A 382 25.45 -0.54 -12.22
N LEU A 383 24.30 -0.95 -11.67
CA LEU A 383 23.83 -2.32 -11.77
C LEU A 383 23.30 -2.62 -13.19
N GLN A 384 23.08 -1.59 -14.00
CA GLN A 384 22.63 -1.72 -15.39
C GLN A 384 23.67 -2.47 -16.24
N GLY A 385 23.22 -3.46 -17.00
CA GLY A 385 24.03 -4.28 -17.89
C GLY A 385 24.60 -5.54 -17.24
N ILE A 386 24.53 -5.69 -15.91
CA ILE A 386 24.91 -6.93 -15.21
C ILE A 386 23.96 -8.07 -15.61
N GLU A 387 22.70 -7.77 -15.91
CA GLU A 387 21.68 -8.75 -16.27
C GLU A 387 21.96 -9.52 -17.58
N LEU A 388 22.89 -9.03 -18.41
CA LEU A 388 23.25 -9.67 -19.68
C LEU A 388 24.31 -10.77 -19.52
N ASP A 389 25.01 -10.80 -18.37
CA ASP A 389 26.09 -11.74 -18.08
C ASP A 389 25.57 -13.13 -17.67
N SER A 390 26.40 -14.19 -17.72
CA SER A 390 26.04 -15.53 -17.21
C SER A 390 25.64 -15.47 -15.72
N LEU A 391 24.86 -16.45 -15.22
CA LEU A 391 24.44 -16.46 -13.80
C LEU A 391 25.64 -16.31 -12.85
N GLU A 392 26.69 -17.11 -13.06
CA GLU A 392 27.91 -17.05 -12.24
C GLU A 392 28.55 -15.65 -12.27
N LYS A 393 28.58 -14.99 -13.43
CA LYS A 393 29.14 -13.64 -13.58
C LYS A 393 28.22 -12.55 -13.01
N CYS A 394 26.89 -12.71 -13.08
CA CYS A 394 25.94 -11.83 -12.39
C CYS A 394 26.16 -11.89 -10.87
N ILE A 395 26.25 -13.11 -10.31
CA ILE A 395 26.51 -13.31 -8.88
C ILE A 395 27.85 -12.69 -8.50
N ALA A 396 28.92 -12.97 -9.25
CA ALA A 396 30.26 -12.43 -8.99
C ALA A 396 30.27 -10.90 -8.97
N ARG A 397 29.61 -10.25 -9.93
CA ARG A 397 29.49 -8.79 -9.97
C ARG A 397 28.65 -8.25 -8.83
N MET A 398 27.60 -8.97 -8.41
CA MET A 398 26.80 -8.59 -7.26
C MET A 398 27.60 -8.69 -5.96
N LEU A 399 28.43 -9.72 -5.80
CA LEU A 399 29.36 -9.85 -4.65
C LEU A 399 30.39 -8.71 -4.56
N CYS A 400 30.58 -7.95 -5.64
CA CYS A 400 31.44 -6.76 -5.70
C CYS A 400 30.66 -5.43 -5.67
N ALA A 401 29.33 -5.45 -5.49
CA ALA A 401 28.47 -4.29 -5.70
C ALA A 401 28.76 -3.09 -4.77
N TYR A 402 29.41 -3.33 -3.63
CA TYR A 402 29.79 -2.30 -2.66
C TYR A 402 31.25 -1.84 -2.79
N ASP A 403 32.09 -2.46 -3.64
CA ASP A 403 33.48 -2.04 -3.85
C ASP A 403 33.56 -0.78 -4.74
N ARG A 404 33.24 0.36 -4.13
CA ARG A 404 33.19 1.67 -4.80
C ARG A 404 33.33 2.82 -3.84
N SER A 405 33.89 3.91 -4.36
CA SER A 405 34.13 5.17 -3.65
C SER A 405 32.96 6.16 -3.70
N GLY A 406 32.02 5.99 -4.64
CA GLY A 406 30.84 6.85 -4.81
C GLY A 406 29.64 6.48 -3.93
N PRO A 407 28.53 7.25 -4.02
CA PRO A 407 27.28 6.90 -3.35
C PRO A 407 26.76 5.54 -3.85
N VAL A 408 26.20 4.75 -2.93
CA VAL A 408 25.64 3.43 -3.20
C VAL A 408 24.18 3.48 -2.77
N GLY A 409 23.28 3.18 -3.69
CA GLY A 409 21.86 3.04 -3.39
C GLY A 409 21.55 1.75 -2.63
N ASP A 410 20.33 1.67 -2.10
CA ASP A 410 19.86 0.48 -1.41
C ASP A 410 19.79 -0.73 -2.37
N ARG A 411 20.66 -1.70 -2.13
CA ARG A 411 20.82 -2.94 -2.88
C ARG A 411 21.13 -4.13 -1.96
N ILE A 412 20.85 -4.01 -0.67
CA ILE A 412 21.24 -5.02 0.33
C ILE A 412 20.54 -6.35 0.10
N ASP A 413 19.26 -6.33 -0.27
CA ASP A 413 18.47 -7.54 -0.49
C ASP A 413 19.08 -8.42 -1.59
N ILE A 414 19.43 -7.81 -2.73
CA ILE A 414 20.00 -8.56 -3.86
C ILE A 414 21.47 -8.98 -3.59
N TYR A 415 22.20 -8.19 -2.81
CA TYR A 415 23.54 -8.55 -2.34
C TYR A 415 23.49 -9.76 -1.40
N ARG A 416 22.60 -9.72 -0.41
CA ARG A 416 22.38 -10.81 0.56
C ARG A 416 22.00 -12.10 -0.16
N LYS A 417 21.05 -12.06 -1.10
CA LYS A 417 20.70 -13.24 -1.91
C LYS A 417 21.90 -13.85 -2.65
N ALA A 418 22.75 -13.02 -3.24
CA ALA A 418 23.96 -13.50 -3.92
C ALA A 418 24.95 -14.16 -2.96
N PHE A 419 25.09 -13.59 -1.76
CA PHE A 419 25.95 -14.10 -0.69
C PHE A 419 25.42 -15.42 -0.12
N ASP A 420 24.13 -15.46 0.23
CA ASP A 420 23.40 -16.62 0.77
C ASP A 420 23.49 -17.81 -0.19
N HIS A 421 23.26 -17.57 -1.48
CA HIS A 421 23.38 -18.61 -2.51
C HIS A 421 24.79 -19.20 -2.57
N CYS A 422 25.84 -18.38 -2.47
CA CYS A 422 27.20 -18.89 -2.41
C CYS A 422 27.45 -19.68 -1.12
N ASN A 423 26.88 -19.25 0.01
CA ASN A 423 26.99 -19.98 1.27
C ASN A 423 26.31 -21.35 1.19
N GLU A 424 25.08 -21.43 0.67
CA GLU A 424 24.36 -22.70 0.45
C GLU A 424 25.11 -23.66 -0.48
N LEU A 425 25.75 -23.15 -1.54
CA LEU A 425 26.58 -23.95 -2.42
C LEU A 425 27.79 -24.54 -1.66
N LEU A 426 28.41 -23.78 -0.76
CA LEU A 426 29.51 -24.28 0.06
C LEU A 426 29.05 -25.32 1.08
N ASP A 427 27.92 -25.08 1.74
CA ASP A 427 27.33 -26.01 2.73
C ASP A 427 26.94 -27.35 2.08
N THR A 428 26.55 -27.32 0.80
CA THR A 428 26.24 -28.52 0.01
C THR A 428 27.47 -29.14 -0.69
N GLY A 429 28.68 -28.64 -0.41
CA GLY A 429 29.94 -29.19 -0.90
C GLY A 429 30.34 -28.78 -2.33
N LYS A 430 29.61 -27.86 -2.97
CA LYS A 430 29.84 -27.39 -4.36
C LYS A 430 30.88 -26.26 -4.43
N GLN A 431 32.05 -26.49 -3.82
CA GLN A 431 33.12 -25.49 -3.75
C GLN A 431 33.69 -25.10 -5.12
N ASP A 432 33.66 -26.01 -6.08
CA ASP A 432 34.12 -25.78 -7.45
C ASP A 432 33.26 -24.72 -8.16
N VAL A 433 31.96 -24.70 -7.90
CA VAL A 433 31.02 -23.71 -8.46
C VAL A 433 31.35 -22.32 -7.92
N VAL A 434 31.54 -22.21 -6.60
CA VAL A 434 31.90 -20.92 -5.97
C VAL A 434 33.27 -20.43 -6.42
N ALA A 435 34.23 -21.35 -6.63
CA ALA A 435 35.51 -21.01 -7.23
C ALA A 435 35.37 -20.44 -8.66
N ARG A 436 34.46 -20.99 -9.48
CA ARG A 436 34.15 -20.42 -10.81
C ARG A 436 33.51 -19.04 -10.72
N ILE A 437 32.57 -18.83 -9.80
CA ILE A 437 32.00 -17.50 -9.53
C ILE A 437 33.11 -16.51 -9.17
N PHE A 438 34.00 -16.86 -8.25
CA PHE A 438 35.15 -16.02 -7.87
C PHE A 438 36.16 -15.84 -9.01
N SER A 439 36.21 -16.71 -10.02
CA SER A 439 37.07 -16.48 -11.19
C SER A 439 36.61 -15.27 -12.04
N HIS A 440 35.34 -14.89 -11.94
CA HIS A 440 34.77 -13.74 -12.64
C HIS A 440 34.92 -12.41 -11.89
N ALA A 441 35.32 -12.42 -10.63
CA ALA A 441 35.50 -11.22 -9.81
C ALA A 441 36.71 -11.33 -8.88
N GLY A 442 37.56 -10.31 -8.83
CA GLY A 442 38.74 -10.33 -7.97
C GLY A 442 38.38 -10.50 -6.49
N ARG A 443 39.00 -11.47 -5.80
CA ARG A 443 38.78 -11.75 -4.36
C ARG A 443 38.96 -10.50 -3.49
N ARG A 444 39.93 -9.64 -3.81
CA ARG A 444 40.12 -8.31 -3.17
C ARG A 444 38.86 -7.45 -3.23
N SER A 445 38.18 -7.42 -4.38
CA SER A 445 36.96 -6.63 -4.57
C SER A 445 35.80 -7.21 -3.77
N ILE A 446 35.69 -8.54 -3.70
CA ILE A 446 34.68 -9.23 -2.86
C ILE A 446 34.89 -8.88 -1.39
N VAL A 447 36.14 -8.92 -0.90
CA VAL A 447 36.48 -8.52 0.49
C VAL A 447 36.10 -7.06 0.73
N ARG A 448 36.49 -6.14 -0.15
CA ARG A 448 36.16 -4.71 -0.01
C ARG A 448 34.65 -4.46 -0.07
N SER A 449 33.93 -5.21 -0.88
CA SER A 449 32.47 -5.14 -0.97
C SER A 449 31.81 -5.68 0.30
N PHE A 450 32.28 -6.80 0.86
CA PHE A 450 31.78 -7.37 2.11
C PHE A 450 31.98 -6.39 3.28
N LEU A 451 33.20 -5.84 3.42
CA LEU A 451 33.53 -4.82 4.43
C LEU A 451 32.72 -3.53 4.25
N GLY A 452 32.38 -3.21 3.00
CA GLY A 452 31.67 -1.99 2.63
C GLY A 452 30.14 -2.12 2.58
N CYS A 453 29.58 -3.29 2.88
CA CYS A 453 28.16 -3.57 2.82
C CYS A 453 27.37 -2.67 3.80
N GLN A 454 26.22 -2.14 3.37
CA GLN A 454 25.35 -1.31 4.19
C GLN A 454 24.14 -2.11 4.65
N GLU A 455 24.10 -2.43 5.94
CA GLU A 455 23.02 -3.23 6.52
C GLU A 455 22.73 -2.75 7.93
N ASP A 456 21.45 -2.58 8.26
CA ASP A 456 21.02 -2.12 9.58
C ASP A 456 21.17 -3.21 10.66
N THR A 457 21.22 -4.48 10.25
CA THR A 457 21.40 -5.64 11.13
C THR A 457 22.41 -6.57 10.49
N PRO A 458 23.47 -7.02 11.19
CA PRO A 458 24.56 -7.79 10.57
C PRO A 458 24.17 -9.25 10.26
N VAL A 459 23.16 -9.49 9.39
CA VAL A 459 22.66 -10.83 9.10
C VAL A 459 23.75 -11.69 8.46
N LEU A 460 24.60 -11.09 7.61
CA LEU A 460 25.68 -11.83 6.95
C LEU A 460 26.74 -12.37 7.93
N TYR A 461 26.79 -11.84 9.16
CA TYR A 461 27.73 -12.29 10.19
C TYR A 461 27.47 -13.75 10.61
N HIS A 462 26.22 -14.21 10.49
CA HIS A 462 25.84 -15.58 10.85
C HIS A 462 26.31 -16.64 9.86
N TYR A 463 26.75 -16.24 8.66
CA TYR A 463 27.31 -17.18 7.68
C TYR A 463 28.77 -17.50 8.00
N VAL A 464 29.08 -18.80 8.06
CA VAL A 464 30.43 -19.29 8.37
C VAL A 464 31.17 -19.71 7.10
N SER A 465 30.49 -20.43 6.20
CA SER A 465 31.13 -21.08 5.06
C SER A 465 31.66 -20.09 4.02
N MET A 466 30.88 -19.06 3.69
CA MET A 466 31.28 -18.05 2.71
C MET A 466 32.49 -17.22 3.19
N PRO A 467 32.49 -16.59 4.39
CA PRO A 467 33.68 -15.92 4.91
C PRO A 467 34.91 -16.83 5.03
N LEU A 468 34.73 -18.09 5.44
CA LEU A 468 35.83 -19.06 5.51
C LEU A 468 36.42 -19.33 4.11
N PHE A 469 35.59 -19.41 3.07
CA PHE A 469 36.02 -19.59 1.68
C PHE A 469 36.72 -18.35 1.10
N ILE A 470 36.26 -17.13 1.46
CA ILE A 470 36.94 -15.87 1.15
C ILE A 470 38.37 -15.90 1.70
N VAL A 471 38.52 -16.27 2.97
CA VAL A 471 39.81 -16.26 3.67
C VAL A 471 40.72 -17.36 3.13
N ARG A 472 40.30 -18.63 3.21
CA ARG A 472 41.00 -19.86 2.78
C ARG A 472 42.52 -19.67 2.62
N ASP A 473 43.09 -19.94 1.45
CA ASP A 473 44.55 -19.93 1.24
C ASP A 473 45.16 -18.50 1.13
N HIS A 474 44.41 -17.45 1.50
CA HIS A 474 44.74 -16.04 1.28
C HIS A 474 44.77 -15.21 2.57
N HIS A 475 45.06 -15.83 3.73
CA HIS A 475 45.04 -15.16 5.04
C HIS A 475 45.84 -13.85 5.10
N GLN A 476 47.06 -13.84 4.55
CA GLN A 476 47.93 -12.66 4.53
C GLN A 476 47.39 -11.57 3.60
N ASP A 477 46.92 -11.95 2.41
CA ASP A 477 46.36 -11.00 1.44
C ASP A 477 45.10 -10.32 1.99
N VAL A 478 44.22 -11.09 2.65
CA VAL A 478 43.00 -10.55 3.26
C VAL A 478 43.32 -9.53 4.34
N LEU A 479 44.34 -9.77 5.18
CA LEU A 479 44.79 -8.79 6.17
C LEU A 479 45.25 -7.47 5.49
N VAL A 480 46.01 -7.57 4.41
CA VAL A 480 46.46 -6.41 3.63
C VAL A 480 45.24 -5.66 3.05
N TRP A 481 44.27 -6.37 2.47
CA TRP A 481 43.08 -5.75 1.88
C TRP A 481 42.17 -5.08 2.92
N ILE A 482 42.01 -5.67 4.10
CA ILE A 482 41.30 -5.05 5.23
C ILE A 482 42.01 -3.74 5.61
N ASN A 483 43.34 -3.77 5.73
CA ASN A 483 44.12 -2.59 6.10
C ASN A 483 44.01 -1.47 5.07
N GLU A 484 44.10 -1.79 3.78
CA GLU A 484 43.90 -0.84 2.69
C GLU A 484 42.49 -0.24 2.69
N PHE A 485 41.46 -1.05 2.99
CA PHE A 485 40.08 -0.59 3.08
C PHE A 485 39.88 0.38 4.24
N LEU A 486 40.38 0.04 5.43
CA LEU A 486 40.30 0.87 6.63
C LEU A 486 41.13 2.16 6.54
N ARG A 487 42.18 2.19 5.71
CA ARG A 487 42.96 3.40 5.46
C ARG A 487 42.15 4.48 4.74
N HIS A 488 41.25 4.07 3.85
CA HIS A 488 40.39 4.99 3.08
C HIS A 488 38.95 4.45 3.04
N PRO A 489 38.24 4.49 4.18
CA PRO A 489 36.89 3.94 4.24
C PRO A 489 35.95 4.78 3.38
N PRO A 490 34.95 4.15 2.73
CA PRO A 490 33.94 4.89 1.98
C PRO A 490 33.15 5.82 2.92
N ARG A 491 32.60 6.92 2.37
CA ARG A 491 31.79 7.90 3.12
C ARG A 491 30.40 7.34 3.43
N ARG A 492 30.32 6.32 4.28
CA ARG A 492 29.09 5.67 4.74
C ARG A 492 29.31 4.95 6.06
N THR A 493 28.23 4.69 6.80
CA THR A 493 28.26 3.88 8.02
C THR A 493 28.68 2.46 7.68
N LEU A 494 29.71 1.97 8.36
CA LEU A 494 30.21 0.61 8.22
C LEU A 494 29.83 -0.21 9.45
N CYS A 495 29.52 -1.48 9.24
CA CYS A 495 29.26 -2.45 10.28
C CYS A 495 30.61 -3.06 10.76
N PRO A 496 31.05 -2.79 12.01
CA PRO A 496 32.32 -3.33 12.53
C PRO A 496 32.38 -4.85 12.51
N GLU A 497 31.25 -5.53 12.72
CA GLU A 497 31.12 -6.98 12.81
C GLU A 497 31.65 -7.71 11.56
N TYR A 498 31.58 -7.10 10.37
CA TYR A 498 32.14 -7.69 9.14
C TYR A 498 33.66 -7.66 9.10
N THR A 499 34.25 -6.57 9.58
CA THR A 499 35.71 -6.47 9.72
C THR A 499 36.19 -7.45 10.77
N GLU A 500 35.49 -7.48 11.91
CA GLU A 500 35.76 -8.37 13.03
C GLU A 500 35.67 -9.86 12.65
N ASN A 501 34.66 -10.25 11.90
CA ASN A 501 34.49 -11.63 11.42
C ASN A 501 35.70 -12.08 10.58
N LEU A 502 36.10 -11.29 9.58
CA LEU A 502 37.28 -11.63 8.77
C LEU A 502 38.58 -11.65 9.59
N LEU A 503 38.76 -10.70 10.51
CA LEU A 503 39.93 -10.66 11.41
C LEU A 503 39.98 -11.89 12.31
N TYR A 504 38.84 -12.35 12.84
CA TYR A 504 38.76 -13.58 13.62
C TYR A 504 39.15 -14.79 12.78
N LEU A 505 38.64 -14.91 11.54
CA LEU A 505 38.91 -16.06 10.66
C LEU A 505 40.37 -16.16 10.20
N ILE A 506 41.07 -15.04 10.00
CA ILE A 506 42.49 -15.06 9.62
C ILE A 506 43.43 -15.37 10.81
N SER A 507 42.95 -15.21 12.05
CA SER A 507 43.79 -15.24 13.24
C SER A 507 44.43 -16.61 13.56
N PRO A 508 43.76 -17.77 13.42
CA PRO A 508 44.31 -19.08 13.83
C PRO A 508 45.49 -19.59 12.99
N HIS A 509 45.70 -19.08 11.77
CA HIS A 509 46.52 -19.75 10.74
C HIS A 509 47.96 -19.22 10.59
N GLY A 510 48.63 -18.89 11.70
CA GLY A 510 50.03 -18.42 11.65
C GLY A 510 50.22 -17.02 11.04
N LEU A 511 49.16 -16.20 11.07
CA LEU A 511 49.18 -14.82 10.57
C LEU A 511 50.34 -14.00 11.15
N SER A 512 51.11 -13.35 10.27
CA SER A 512 52.18 -12.39 10.60
C SER A 512 51.91 -11.06 9.89
N PHE A 513 52.15 -9.95 10.56
CA PHE A 513 52.04 -8.63 9.94
C PHE A 513 53.33 -8.29 9.19
N PRO A 514 53.30 -8.03 7.88
CA PRO A 514 54.46 -7.57 7.12
C PRO A 514 55.05 -6.28 7.70
N LEU A 515 56.36 -6.27 7.97
CA LEU A 515 57.05 -5.14 8.63
C LEU A 515 57.24 -3.92 7.72
N ASP A 516 57.12 -4.11 6.41
CA ASP A 516 57.29 -3.13 5.34
C ASP A 516 56.01 -2.33 5.02
N ALA A 517 54.88 -2.71 5.60
CA ALA A 517 53.59 -2.05 5.42
C ALA A 517 53.06 -1.44 6.73
N ASP A 518 52.39 -0.30 6.63
CA ASP A 518 51.77 0.39 7.76
C ASP A 518 50.37 -0.16 8.09
N PHE A 519 50.27 -0.90 9.20
CA PHE A 519 49.02 -1.50 9.71
C PHE A 519 48.33 -0.68 10.81
N SER A 520 48.72 0.58 11.02
CA SER A 520 48.06 1.46 11.98
C SER A 520 46.53 1.61 11.79
N PRO A 521 45.93 1.55 10.58
CA PRO A 521 44.48 1.54 10.41
C PRO A 521 43.76 0.33 11.04
N VAL A 522 44.29 -0.89 10.84
CA VAL A 522 43.74 -2.11 11.49
C VAL A 522 43.89 -2.04 13.00
N ILE A 523 45.05 -1.58 13.48
CA ILE A 523 45.31 -1.46 14.92
C ILE A 523 44.34 -0.46 15.55
N GLN A 524 44.06 0.67 14.88
CA GLN A 524 43.06 1.63 15.35
C GLN A 524 41.64 1.04 15.36
N HIS A 525 41.28 0.20 14.38
CA HIS A 525 39.99 -0.47 14.39
C HIS A 525 39.86 -1.38 15.61
N ILE A 526 40.86 -2.24 15.84
CA ILE A 526 40.90 -3.16 16.99
C ILE A 526 40.90 -2.40 18.32
N SER A 527 41.51 -1.21 18.38
CA SER A 527 41.50 -0.39 19.61
C SER A 527 40.11 0.12 19.99
N LYS A 528 39.17 0.17 19.03
CA LYS A 528 37.79 0.64 19.22
C LYS A 528 36.78 -0.51 19.34
N THR A 529 37.15 -1.71 18.91
CA THR A 529 36.33 -2.92 18.99
C THR A 529 36.05 -3.31 20.44
N THR A 530 34.83 -3.79 20.71
CA THR A 530 34.42 -4.35 22.02
C THR A 530 34.54 -5.88 22.08
N ASN A 531 34.85 -6.52 20.95
CA ASN A 531 35.01 -7.96 20.80
C ASN A 531 36.32 -8.47 21.41
N LEU A 532 36.22 -8.96 22.65
CA LEU A 532 37.35 -9.44 23.44
C LEU A 532 38.11 -10.60 22.77
N THR A 533 37.41 -11.49 22.06
CA THR A 533 38.03 -12.65 21.40
C THR A 533 39.06 -12.21 20.38
N ILE A 534 38.74 -11.22 19.56
CA ILE A 534 39.65 -10.70 18.53
C ILE A 534 40.85 -10.00 19.20
N ILE A 535 40.58 -9.19 20.23
CA ILE A 535 41.65 -8.47 20.91
C ILE A 535 42.63 -9.45 21.56
N LEU A 536 42.14 -10.48 22.25
CA LEU A 536 42.99 -11.49 22.88
C LEU A 536 43.78 -12.32 21.86
N THR A 537 43.18 -12.61 20.70
CA THR A 537 43.83 -13.43 19.67
C THR A 537 44.90 -12.67 18.89
N LEU A 538 44.66 -11.38 18.60
CA LEU A 538 45.57 -10.56 17.79
C LEU A 538 46.59 -9.77 18.61
N ARG A 539 46.41 -9.58 19.92
CA ARG A 539 47.30 -8.72 20.74
C ARG A 539 48.77 -9.07 20.63
N GLY A 540 49.13 -10.35 20.75
CA GLY A 540 50.54 -10.79 20.70
C GLY A 540 51.16 -10.46 19.35
N LYS A 541 50.44 -10.78 18.27
CA LYS A 541 50.88 -10.55 16.89
C LYS A 541 51.05 -9.06 16.57
N ILE A 542 50.18 -8.21 17.11
CA ILE A 542 50.29 -6.75 16.94
C ILE A 542 51.48 -6.21 17.73
N LEU A 543 51.76 -6.71 18.94
CA LEU A 543 52.93 -6.32 19.71
C LEU A 543 54.23 -6.74 19.02
N ASP A 544 54.29 -7.97 18.49
CA ASP A 544 55.45 -8.47 17.73
C ASP A 544 55.73 -7.57 16.51
N TYR A 545 54.67 -7.15 15.80
CA TYR A 545 54.75 -6.21 14.69
C TYR A 545 55.28 -4.84 15.13
N LEU A 546 54.71 -4.25 16.17
CA LEU A 546 55.10 -2.91 16.65
C LEU A 546 56.54 -2.87 17.15
N GLU A 547 57.04 -3.97 17.71
CA GLU A 547 58.43 -4.09 18.14
C GLU A 547 59.41 -4.09 16.98
N GLY A 548 59.06 -4.76 15.88
CA GLY A 548 59.90 -4.93 14.68
C GLY A 548 59.72 -3.88 13.58
N CYS A 549 58.61 -3.13 13.57
CA CYS A 549 58.30 -2.15 12.53
C CYS A 549 58.99 -0.79 12.76
N ASN A 550 59.06 0.04 11.72
CA ASN A 550 59.51 1.43 11.87
C ASN A 550 58.36 2.33 12.37
N LEU A 551 58.28 2.52 13.69
CA LEU A 551 57.25 3.33 14.37
C LEU A 551 57.12 4.77 13.83
N SER A 552 58.20 5.36 13.28
CA SER A 552 58.16 6.73 12.72
C SER A 552 57.40 6.85 11.38
N SER A 553 57.17 5.72 10.70
CA SER A 553 56.52 5.65 9.39
C SER A 553 55.01 5.39 9.45
N LEU A 554 54.45 5.26 10.66
CA LEU A 554 53.04 4.95 10.87
C LEU A 554 52.16 6.17 10.57
N SER A 555 51.12 5.99 9.74
CA SER A 555 50.19 7.08 9.40
C SER A 555 49.26 7.49 10.54
N ASN A 556 49.01 6.61 11.51
CA ASN A 556 48.13 6.89 12.65
C ASN A 556 48.73 6.47 14.01
N PRO A 557 49.69 7.24 14.56
CA PRO A 557 50.30 6.94 15.85
C PRO A 557 49.30 7.05 17.02
N SER A 558 48.28 7.90 16.93
CA SER A 558 47.27 8.08 17.98
C SER A 558 46.40 6.83 18.17
N GLY A 559 45.96 6.20 17.07
CA GLY A 559 45.23 4.93 17.12
C GLY A 559 46.05 3.79 17.72
N VAL A 560 47.35 3.75 17.39
CA VAL A 560 48.29 2.78 17.97
C VAL A 560 48.51 3.02 19.46
N LEU A 561 48.65 4.28 19.90
CA LEU A 561 48.73 4.62 21.32
C LEU A 561 47.44 4.24 22.07
N SER A 562 46.27 4.46 21.48
CA SER A 562 44.99 4.02 22.05
C SER A 562 44.95 2.51 22.24
N PHE A 563 45.42 1.75 21.24
CA PHE A 563 45.55 0.29 21.35
C PHE A 563 46.49 -0.10 22.49
N ILE A 564 47.71 0.47 22.56
CA ILE A 564 48.70 0.14 23.60
C ILE A 564 48.19 0.52 24.99
N ALA A 565 47.60 1.71 25.14
CA ALA A 565 47.01 2.18 26.39
C ALA A 565 45.90 1.25 26.89
N SER A 566 45.06 0.73 25.98
CA SER A 566 44.02 -0.24 26.32
C SER A 566 44.57 -1.57 26.87
N ARG A 567 45.85 -1.87 26.66
CA ARG A 567 46.53 -3.05 27.25
C ARG A 567 47.04 -2.81 28.67
N LEU A 568 47.23 -1.55 29.06
CA LEU A 568 47.66 -1.16 30.41
C LEU A 568 46.49 -1.04 31.38
N THR A 569 45.25 -1.01 30.87
CA THR A 569 44.01 -0.97 31.65
C THR A 569 43.36 -2.35 31.72
N PRO A 570 42.85 -2.78 32.90
CA PRO A 570 42.09 -4.02 33.02
C PRO A 570 40.75 -3.93 32.29
N TYR A 571 40.29 -5.06 31.74
CA TYR A 571 38.99 -5.17 31.09
C TYR A 571 37.89 -5.42 32.10
N TYR A 572 36.76 -4.72 31.95
CA TYR A 572 35.57 -4.90 32.76
C TYR A 572 34.48 -5.59 31.95
N PHE A 573 34.11 -6.81 32.35
CA PHE A 573 33.04 -7.57 31.71
C PHE A 573 31.73 -7.41 32.49
N LEU A 574 30.75 -6.72 31.90
CA LEU A 574 29.50 -6.33 32.59
C LEU A 574 28.55 -7.50 32.87
N MET A 575 28.64 -8.61 32.11
CA MET A 575 27.71 -9.75 32.22
C MET A 575 28.07 -10.76 33.32
N GLU A 576 29.35 -10.92 33.69
CA GLU A 576 29.79 -11.91 34.68
C GLU A 576 30.54 -11.32 35.89
N ARG A 577 30.63 -9.98 36.02
CA ARG A 577 31.45 -9.30 37.07
C ARG A 577 32.89 -9.83 37.14
N MET A 578 33.47 -10.24 36.02
CA MET A 578 34.85 -10.72 35.95
C MET A 578 35.74 -9.59 35.44
N VAL A 579 36.84 -9.32 36.15
CA VAL A 579 37.88 -8.38 35.72
C VAL A 579 39.00 -9.20 35.09
N LEU A 580 39.23 -9.02 33.79
CA LEU A 580 40.31 -9.69 33.07
C LEU A 580 41.48 -8.69 32.96
N SER A 581 42.60 -8.96 33.64
CA SER A 581 43.83 -8.18 33.49
C SER A 581 44.74 -8.80 32.43
N ASN A 582 45.45 -7.97 31.66
CA ASN A 582 46.53 -8.49 30.82
C ASN A 582 47.66 -9.04 31.69
N ASP A 583 48.37 -10.05 31.20
CA ASP A 583 49.57 -10.57 31.85
C ASP A 583 50.68 -9.50 31.96
N GLU A 584 51.56 -9.63 32.95
CA GLU A 584 52.60 -8.63 33.23
C GLU A 584 53.58 -8.48 32.05
N GLU A 585 53.82 -9.56 31.31
CA GLU A 585 54.65 -9.55 30.10
C GLU A 585 54.05 -8.63 29.02
N THR A 586 52.76 -8.77 28.73
CA THR A 586 52.02 -7.88 27.81
C THR A 586 52.05 -6.43 28.29
N CYS A 587 51.90 -6.19 29.59
CA CYS A 587 51.98 -4.84 30.18
C CYS A 587 53.37 -4.23 30.00
N GLU A 588 54.43 -4.99 30.21
CA GLU A 588 55.81 -4.52 30.09
C GLU A 588 56.18 -4.19 28.64
N ARG A 589 55.82 -5.06 27.69
CA ARG A 589 55.98 -4.80 26.24
C ARG A 589 55.25 -3.52 25.83
N ALA A 590 54.03 -3.31 26.33
CA ALA A 590 53.27 -2.09 26.11
C ALA A 590 53.97 -0.84 26.66
N ARG A 591 54.51 -0.87 27.90
CA ARG A 591 55.27 0.25 28.50
C ARG A 591 56.49 0.62 27.66
N GLN A 592 57.24 -0.37 27.19
CA GLN A 592 58.43 -0.16 26.36
C GLN A 592 58.08 0.46 25.00
N LEU A 593 56.98 0.02 24.37
CA LEU A 593 56.49 0.62 23.12
C LEU A 593 56.01 2.07 23.33
N VAL A 594 55.33 2.39 24.44
CA VAL A 594 54.98 3.78 24.78
C VAL A 594 56.24 4.64 24.92
N ALA A 595 57.27 4.17 25.63
CA ALA A 595 58.53 4.90 25.78
C ALA A 595 59.23 5.15 24.44
N ARG A 596 59.24 4.15 23.54
CA ARG A 596 59.79 4.29 22.17
C ARG A 596 59.00 5.31 21.34
N MET A 597 57.67 5.29 21.42
CA MET A 597 56.82 6.28 20.73
C MET A 597 56.95 7.69 21.33
N ALA A 598 57.16 7.80 22.64
CA ALA A 598 57.45 9.06 23.34
C ALA A 598 58.74 9.70 22.83
N ALA A 599 59.81 8.89 22.71
CA ALA A 599 61.11 9.34 22.20
C ALA A 599 61.06 9.82 20.75
N LEU A 600 60.10 9.34 19.95
CA LEU A 600 59.86 9.76 18.57
C LEU A 600 58.94 11.00 18.46
N GLY A 601 58.49 11.57 19.59
CA GLY A 601 57.63 12.76 19.60
C GLY A 601 56.16 12.49 19.25
N HIS A 602 55.72 11.22 19.25
CA HIS A 602 54.35 10.84 18.90
C HIS A 602 53.34 10.94 20.06
N ILE A 603 53.78 11.30 21.27
CA ILE A 603 52.92 11.55 22.43
C ILE A 603 52.67 13.05 22.55
N PRO A 604 51.42 13.54 22.48
CA PRO A 604 51.11 14.89 22.92
C PRO A 604 51.31 14.94 24.43
N LEU A 605 52.20 15.83 24.90
CA LEU A 605 52.20 16.23 26.30
C LEU A 605 50.77 16.66 26.69
N PRO A 606 50.20 16.19 27.81
CA PRO A 606 48.93 16.74 28.28
C PRO A 606 49.10 18.24 28.58
N PRO A 607 48.10 19.10 28.36
CA PRO A 607 48.19 20.48 28.79
C PRO A 607 48.38 20.50 30.31
N TYR A 608 49.51 21.04 30.74
CA TYR A 608 49.89 21.18 32.15
C TYR A 608 48.73 21.75 32.97
N ALA A 609 48.26 20.98 33.95
CA ALA A 609 47.54 21.51 35.10
C ALA A 609 48.51 22.42 35.88
N ARG A 610 48.18 23.71 35.96
CA ARG A 610 48.90 24.70 36.75
C ARG A 610 48.77 24.35 38.25
N PRO A 611 49.85 24.24 39.04
CA PRO A 611 49.74 24.06 40.48
C PRO A 611 49.32 25.39 41.15
N PRO A 612 48.64 25.35 42.32
CA PRO A 612 48.24 26.55 43.03
C PRO A 612 49.43 27.18 43.77
N PHE A 613 49.41 28.51 43.83
CA PHE A 613 50.43 29.42 44.36
C PHE A 613 50.87 29.13 45.80
N GLY A 614 52.13 29.44 46.10
CA GLY A 614 52.60 29.76 47.43
C GLY A 614 53.42 31.04 47.40
N ASP A 615 52.85 32.14 47.88
CA ASP A 615 53.61 33.33 48.30
C ASP A 615 53.31 33.58 49.77
N SER A 616 54.36 33.69 50.58
CA SER A 616 54.32 34.11 51.98
C SER A 616 55.03 35.44 52.14
N SER A 617 54.28 36.47 52.52
CA SER A 617 54.73 37.62 53.30
C SER A 617 53.51 38.11 54.10
N ALA A 618 53.34 37.68 55.35
CA ALA A 618 53.93 38.21 56.58
C ALA A 618 53.12 39.38 57.19
N PHE A 619 52.56 39.09 58.38
CA PHE A 619 52.14 40.00 59.47
C PHE A 619 50.95 40.95 59.15
N GLU A 620 49.88 41.09 59.95
CA GLU A 620 49.69 40.91 61.38
C GLU A 620 48.17 41.03 61.73
N GLN A 621 47.77 40.50 62.90
CA GLN A 621 46.54 40.80 63.68
C GLN A 621 45.24 40.00 63.45
N ARG A 622 44.98 39.12 64.44
CA ARG A 622 43.67 38.62 64.96
C ARG A 622 42.70 39.76 65.33
N PRO A 623 41.43 39.49 65.73
CA PRO A 623 40.52 38.35 65.51
C PRO A 623 39.18 38.85 64.88
N ARG A 624 38.12 38.10 64.56
CA ARG A 624 37.27 37.21 65.38
C ARG A 624 36.03 36.83 64.54
N ASN A 625 35.57 35.59 64.69
CA ASN A 625 34.20 35.07 64.49
C ASN A 625 33.48 35.21 63.13
N GLY A 626 32.87 34.10 62.70
CA GLY A 626 31.69 34.16 61.85
C GLY A 626 31.54 32.97 60.92
N SER A 627 30.79 31.99 61.38
CA SER A 627 30.20 30.88 60.66
C SER A 627 29.59 31.23 59.29
N ASP A 628 29.70 30.24 58.40
CA ASP A 628 28.73 29.78 57.42
C ASP A 628 28.23 30.73 56.30
N SER A 629 28.61 30.29 55.09
CA SER A 629 27.90 30.35 53.81
C SER A 629 26.48 30.94 53.81
N PRO A 630 26.16 31.70 52.75
CA PRO A 630 25.31 31.07 51.73
C PRO A 630 25.60 31.52 50.27
N ARG A 631 25.16 30.66 49.33
CA ARG A 631 24.52 30.91 48.01
C ARG A 631 24.91 32.22 47.26
N THR A 632 25.06 32.27 45.93
CA THR A 632 24.01 32.01 44.91
C THR A 632 24.55 32.41 43.50
N ILE A 633 23.91 31.88 42.44
CA ILE A 633 23.63 32.49 41.10
C ILE A 633 24.83 32.54 40.10
N SER A 634 24.94 31.64 39.09
CA SER A 634 24.16 31.43 37.83
C SER A 634 24.62 32.41 36.72
N LEU A 635 24.85 32.10 35.42
CA LEU A 635 24.12 31.41 34.32
C LEU A 635 25.15 31.36 33.14
N SER A 636 25.08 30.63 32.03
CA SER A 636 24.09 29.77 31.36
C SER A 636 24.79 29.18 30.11
N PHE A 637 24.34 28.01 29.63
CA PHE A 637 24.24 27.77 28.19
C PHE A 637 22.98 26.94 27.93
N ASP A 638 22.17 27.45 27.00
CA ASP A 638 20.88 26.96 26.55
C ASP A 638 21.02 25.68 25.73
N GLU A 639 20.14 24.72 25.99
CA GLU A 639 19.82 23.58 25.14
C GLU A 639 18.29 23.55 25.05
N SER A 640 17.75 23.41 23.83
CA SER A 640 16.33 23.11 23.59
C SER A 640 16.29 22.02 22.50
N ASP A 641 15.84 20.78 22.65
CA ASP A 641 14.78 20.10 23.41
C ASP A 641 13.57 19.74 22.53
N THR A 642 12.83 18.71 22.96
CA THR A 642 11.54 18.13 22.51
C THR A 642 11.60 16.76 21.80
N SER A 643 10.84 15.72 22.20
CA SER A 643 9.86 15.59 23.30
C SER A 643 9.35 14.15 23.50
N ARG A 644 8.83 13.92 24.73
CA ARG A 644 7.60 13.16 25.10
C ARG A 644 7.63 11.64 25.31
N SER A 645 7.65 11.28 26.61
CA SER A 645 6.91 10.16 27.22
C SER A 645 5.40 10.49 27.31
N PRO A 646 4.47 9.52 27.53
CA PRO A 646 4.24 8.99 28.88
C PRO A 646 4.04 7.47 28.94
N ALA A 647 4.54 6.84 30.00
CA ALA A 647 4.06 5.56 30.50
C ALA A 647 3.10 5.79 31.69
N ALA A 648 1.97 5.10 31.69
CA ALA A 648 1.14 4.88 32.87
C ALA A 648 0.45 3.51 32.76
N SER A 649 0.80 2.57 33.64
CA SER A 649 -0.17 1.85 34.49
C SER A 649 0.56 0.86 35.41
N SER A 650 0.23 1.01 36.68
CA SER A 650 0.69 0.30 37.87
C SER A 650 0.10 -1.11 37.97
N LEU A 651 0.89 -2.06 38.50
CA LEU A 651 0.37 -3.33 39.04
C LEU A 651 0.89 -3.51 40.48
N HIS A 652 0.00 -3.17 41.39
CA HIS A 652 -0.28 -3.63 42.75
C HIS A 652 0.81 -4.13 43.73
N LEU A 653 0.69 -3.57 44.94
CA LEU A 653 1.31 -3.93 46.21
C LEU A 653 1.14 -5.39 46.61
N GLN A 654 2.15 -5.93 47.32
CA GLN A 654 1.91 -6.83 48.44
C GLN A 654 2.76 -6.41 49.64
N ILE A 655 2.06 -6.27 50.77
CA ILE A 655 2.53 -5.92 52.11
C ILE A 655 3.00 -7.20 52.80
N GLU A 656 4.14 -7.15 53.48
CA GLU A 656 4.38 -7.99 54.65
C GLU A 656 5.24 -7.23 55.67
N ALA A 657 4.91 -7.44 56.95
CA ALA A 657 5.16 -6.57 58.10
C ALA A 657 6.23 -7.13 59.06
N ALA A 658 6.39 -6.43 60.19
CA ALA A 658 7.20 -6.68 61.41
C ALA A 658 8.55 -5.94 61.42
N ASP A 659 8.91 -5.11 62.40
CA ASP A 659 8.32 -4.68 63.69
C ASP A 659 8.86 -3.27 64.01
#